data_AF-A0A936DMB7-F1
#
_entry.id   AF-A0A936DMB7-F1
#
_cell.length_a   1.000
_cell.length_b   1.000
_cell.length_c   1.000
_cell.angle_alpha   90.00
_cell.angle_beta   90.00
_cell.angle_gamma   90.00
#
_symmetry.space_group_name_H-M   'P 1'
#
loop_
_entity.id
_entity.type
_entity.pdbx_description
1 polymer ?
#
loop_
_entity_poly.entity_id
_entity_poly.type
_entity_poly.pdbx_seq_one_letter_code
_entity_poly.pdbx_strand_id
1 'polypeptide(L)'
;MLGTIATRLIASDINLTAAAPVSVQGNTVSAISLATSSGATTTFGVLCGINITGGSASVGTVTPNIIGGASGVDLLTVTSLTSGALLAGIHTSSPDAVTIQNNTIGGLSSSGTTATVAGSVTGINVSGSTVSLTISGNTLGNPSANNLRGGISGFTTGSSLVSGINFATVLPSGTVSVANNTVENLASFGTGTTGFVRGIWTVGAQGPSTVFTISNNTIRNLVTNSTSASIANGGAGAAGIVLGFGMNSIIADNVISNIARTNTGATGGFAVGIAGANATRTTITRNRISGLSNSSTSTTLTAPGIVAGVVIRSGNFSVTVSNNMIALGAGQTTNTAFIGIQANHGSTPDPLDQIYFNTIQISGTAGVGSIPSFGFLRGDLTASARNQTIDFRNNLITNTRNGGTGAHFAIANNFGATASNTGWPVNASNFNVLNADSATVGHWNGNLSLAGWRTASAGDGSSTSGIAVNFTNPAIGDLHLNMGVTPTQIESGGTPIESTTVDHDQQVRPGPVGSVNGGAFAPDIGADEFDGTYLDVIAPNIVYAALPNTTFTADRTLSATISDFSGVATGGVAPRIYYRKNAGALFSRACTLASGTVFSGTWSCTINHADLAGVVTNDVVQYFVVAQDVPGNLGANPGDGFVGTNVNVVTTPPSTPSQYTIATAFSGVYSVGAGEVFTSLTNAGGVFEAINNGVLTGNTTFNITSDLSAETGAVALNQWIEEAGGGYTLKIKPSGGPRSVVGSFNGALFRLNGADRVTIDGSTIESTANGQIGGDAALRELSFQNTSVGTSAVVIHLGTGINGAQNNRLRISTCRDRTRPQFDRGFDRRQHPGLQALTTTTTSSRTAPSSVRPSAWCRLVKMPPIRTRVPFCDE
;
A
#
# COMPACT_ATOMS: atom_id res chain seq x y z
N MET A 1 32.31 -47.30 35.94
CA MET A 1 32.13 -46.38 37.07
C MET A 1 32.10 -44.96 36.52
N LEU A 2 31.11 -44.14 36.90
CA LEU A 2 31.04 -42.75 36.45
C LEU A 2 32.05 -41.92 37.24
N GLY A 3 32.86 -41.11 36.56
CA GLY A 3 33.88 -40.29 37.22
C GLY A 3 33.24 -39.25 38.15
N THR A 4 33.63 -39.26 39.43
CA THR A 4 33.25 -38.20 40.38
C THR A 4 33.93 -36.87 40.07
N ILE A 5 35.02 -36.90 39.31
CA ILE A 5 35.83 -35.75 38.90
C ILE A 5 35.18 -35.05 37.69
N ALA A 6 35.18 -33.72 37.71
CA ALA A 6 34.59 -32.86 36.68
C ALA A 6 35.52 -32.68 35.47
N THR A 7 35.87 -33.79 34.82
CA THR A 7 36.75 -33.82 33.63
C THR A 7 36.11 -33.11 32.43
N ARG A 8 36.92 -32.34 31.69
CA ARG A 8 36.60 -31.74 30.39
C ARG A 8 37.70 -32.11 29.40
N LEU A 9 37.38 -32.17 28.10
CA LEU A 9 38.33 -32.53 27.04
C LEU A 9 38.28 -31.54 25.88
N ILE A 10 39.45 -31.16 25.36
CA ILE A 10 39.61 -30.46 24.09
C ILE A 10 40.57 -31.31 23.26
N ALA A 11 40.21 -31.67 22.02
CA ALA A 11 41.08 -32.48 21.17
C ALA A 11 42.13 -31.64 20.40
N SER A 12 41.80 -30.40 20.03
CA SER A 12 42.73 -29.41 19.50
C SER A 12 42.42 -28.03 20.09
N ASP A 13 43.42 -27.36 20.68
CA ASP A 13 43.26 -26.04 21.32
C ASP A 13 44.16 -25.00 20.65
N ILE A 14 43.54 -23.91 20.16
CA ILE A 14 44.19 -22.83 19.43
C ILE A 14 44.04 -21.53 20.24
N ASN A 15 45.15 -21.08 20.82
CA ASN A 15 45.23 -19.85 21.62
C ASN A 15 46.56 -19.15 21.33
N LEU A 16 46.63 -18.43 20.21
CA LEU A 16 47.88 -17.83 19.70
C LEU A 16 47.68 -16.35 19.38
N THR A 17 48.69 -15.52 19.68
CA THR A 17 48.67 -14.06 19.39
C THR A 17 49.26 -13.72 18.02
N ALA A 18 49.21 -14.65 17.06
CA ALA A 18 49.90 -14.55 15.78
C ALA A 18 49.17 -13.63 14.77
N ALA A 19 49.94 -12.83 14.03
CA ALA A 19 49.41 -11.91 13.01
C ALA A 19 48.99 -12.60 11.69
N ALA A 20 49.41 -13.85 11.46
CA ALA A 20 49.01 -14.66 10.31
C ALA A 20 47.99 -15.74 10.74
N PRO A 21 46.99 -16.09 9.93
CA PRO A 21 46.00 -17.09 10.31
C PRO A 21 46.60 -18.47 10.59
N VAL A 22 46.26 -19.04 11.75
CA VAL A 22 46.59 -20.42 12.12
C VAL A 22 45.81 -21.37 11.22
N SER A 23 46.50 -22.30 10.55
CA SER A 23 45.88 -23.27 9.64
C SER A 23 45.58 -24.59 10.35
N VAL A 24 44.30 -24.98 10.38
CA VAL A 24 43.82 -26.23 11.01
C VAL A 24 43.11 -27.06 9.95
N GLN A 25 43.79 -28.08 9.42
CA GLN A 25 43.38 -28.80 8.21
C GLN A 25 43.56 -30.32 8.39
N GLY A 26 42.67 -31.13 7.81
CA GLY A 26 42.83 -32.58 7.71
C GLY A 26 42.76 -33.37 9.03
N ASN A 27 42.38 -32.75 10.14
CA ASN A 27 42.31 -33.42 11.44
C ASN A 27 41.08 -34.34 11.52
N THR A 28 41.21 -35.48 12.21
CA THR A 28 40.08 -36.36 12.55
C THR A 28 40.02 -36.57 14.05
N VAL A 29 38.87 -36.25 14.67
CA VAL A 29 38.60 -36.46 16.10
C VAL A 29 37.38 -37.38 16.21
N SER A 30 37.58 -38.65 16.59
CA SER A 30 36.50 -39.65 16.60
C SER A 30 36.70 -40.70 17.70
N ALA A 31 35.69 -41.54 17.94
CA ALA A 31 35.69 -42.65 18.91
C ALA A 31 36.05 -42.24 20.36
N ILE A 32 35.52 -41.12 20.84
CA ILE A 32 35.74 -40.63 22.21
C ILE A 32 34.47 -40.83 23.05
N SER A 33 34.61 -41.45 24.23
CA SER A 33 33.55 -41.51 25.25
C SER A 33 34.04 -40.94 26.57
N LEU A 34 33.37 -39.89 27.04
CA LEU A 34 33.70 -39.17 28.27
C LEU A 34 32.57 -39.26 29.30
N ALA A 35 32.83 -39.97 30.40
CA ALA A 35 32.00 -39.95 31.60
C ALA A 35 32.56 -38.92 32.61
N THR A 36 31.71 -38.01 33.11
CA THR A 36 32.16 -36.86 33.93
C THR A 36 31.07 -36.37 34.89
N SER A 37 31.47 -35.66 35.94
CA SER A 37 30.53 -34.87 36.76
C SER A 37 30.33 -33.43 36.24
N SER A 38 31.09 -33.01 35.21
CA SER A 38 31.03 -31.65 34.66
C SER A 38 29.73 -31.36 33.90
N GLY A 39 29.06 -30.26 34.24
CA GLY A 39 27.89 -29.71 33.55
C GLY A 39 28.19 -28.44 32.75
N ALA A 40 29.39 -28.31 32.18
CA ALA A 40 29.80 -27.08 31.49
C ALA A 40 28.90 -26.81 30.25
N THR A 41 28.17 -25.69 30.30
CA THR A 41 27.18 -25.25 29.29
C THR A 41 27.70 -24.15 28.35
N THR A 42 28.82 -23.49 28.69
CA THR A 42 29.35 -22.30 28.00
C THR A 42 30.70 -22.58 27.35
N THR A 43 31.14 -21.67 26.46
CA THR A 43 32.43 -21.76 25.74
C THR A 43 32.56 -23.09 24.97
N PHE A 44 33.67 -23.81 25.13
CA PHE A 44 33.94 -25.11 24.54
C PHE A 44 33.21 -26.29 25.21
N GLY A 45 32.41 -26.04 26.26
CA GLY A 45 31.60 -27.08 26.91
C GLY A 45 32.42 -28.14 27.66
N VAL A 46 31.89 -29.35 27.75
CA VAL A 46 32.50 -30.52 28.40
C VAL A 46 33.49 -31.24 27.48
N LEU A 47 33.14 -31.40 26.20
CA LEU A 47 34.01 -31.99 25.18
C LEU A 47 33.97 -31.11 23.93
N CYS A 48 35.15 -30.77 23.41
CA CYS A 48 35.31 -29.98 22.20
C CYS A 48 36.26 -30.66 21.20
N GLY A 49 35.89 -30.69 19.92
CA GLY A 49 36.79 -31.12 18.84
C GLY A 49 37.91 -30.12 18.59
N ILE A 50 37.56 -28.92 18.11
CA ILE A 50 38.52 -27.83 17.86
C ILE A 50 38.08 -26.59 18.64
N ASN A 51 38.91 -26.11 19.55
CA ASN A 51 38.72 -24.88 20.32
C ASN A 51 39.60 -23.75 19.75
N ILE A 52 39.03 -22.56 19.56
CA ILE A 52 39.75 -21.38 19.06
C ILE A 52 39.44 -20.21 20.00
N THR A 53 40.45 -19.71 20.72
CA THR A 53 40.26 -18.69 21.77
C THR A 53 41.05 -17.41 21.55
N GLY A 54 42.06 -17.42 20.67
CA GLY A 54 42.80 -16.24 20.26
C GLY A 54 43.56 -16.47 18.95
N GLY A 55 43.77 -15.39 18.19
CA GLY A 55 44.44 -15.40 16.90
C GLY A 55 43.48 -15.58 15.72
N SER A 56 43.91 -15.11 14.55
CA SER A 56 43.19 -15.42 13.31
C SER A 56 43.31 -16.91 12.99
N ALA A 57 42.27 -17.54 12.44
CA ALA A 57 42.26 -18.98 12.18
C ALA A 57 41.54 -19.35 10.87
N SER A 58 42.11 -20.33 10.15
CA SER A 58 41.57 -20.94 8.93
C SER A 58 41.40 -22.45 9.15
N VAL A 59 40.16 -22.92 9.20
CA VAL A 59 39.80 -24.27 9.62
C VAL A 59 39.08 -25.00 8.50
N GLY A 60 39.73 -25.97 7.86
CA GLY A 60 39.18 -26.78 6.76
C GLY A 60 39.13 -26.10 5.39
N THR A 61 39.73 -24.91 5.27
CA THR A 61 39.79 -24.12 4.03
C THR A 61 40.60 -24.76 2.89
N VAL A 62 41.46 -25.73 3.18
CA VAL A 62 42.26 -26.48 2.19
C VAL A 62 41.92 -27.97 2.25
N THR A 63 41.95 -28.55 3.46
CA THR A 63 41.60 -29.97 3.68
C THR A 63 40.60 -30.04 4.83
N PRO A 64 39.36 -30.53 4.61
CA PRO A 64 38.34 -30.71 5.64
C PRO A 64 38.85 -31.35 6.93
N ASN A 65 38.39 -30.85 8.08
CA ASN A 65 38.49 -31.58 9.34
C ASN A 65 37.21 -32.41 9.55
N ILE A 66 37.34 -33.55 10.24
CA ILE A 66 36.25 -34.48 10.58
C ILE A 66 36.14 -34.59 12.10
N ILE A 67 35.03 -34.13 12.66
CA ILE A 67 34.72 -34.25 14.09
C ILE A 67 33.54 -35.22 14.26
N GLY A 68 33.77 -36.33 14.96
CA GLY A 68 32.93 -37.52 14.90
C GLY A 68 33.12 -38.25 13.56
N GLY A 69 32.18 -38.13 12.63
CA GLY A 69 32.27 -38.80 11.33
C GLY A 69 31.15 -38.47 10.34
N ALA A 70 31.44 -38.71 9.05
CA ALA A 70 30.53 -38.53 7.92
C ALA A 70 29.39 -39.57 7.82
N SER A 71 29.32 -40.50 8.78
CA SER A 71 28.24 -41.49 8.92
C SER A 71 28.22 -42.04 10.34
N GLY A 72 27.10 -42.61 10.76
CA GLY A 72 26.95 -43.22 12.09
C GLY A 72 26.55 -42.22 13.18
N VAL A 73 26.37 -42.76 14.38
CA VAL A 73 25.96 -42.04 15.59
C VAL A 73 26.93 -42.36 16.72
N ASP A 74 26.95 -41.55 17.78
CA ASP A 74 27.64 -41.86 19.04
C ASP A 74 29.17 -42.10 18.90
N LEU A 75 29.81 -41.39 17.97
CA LEU A 75 31.26 -41.39 17.75
C LEU A 75 32.00 -40.50 18.76
N LEU A 76 31.38 -39.37 19.15
CA LEU A 76 31.80 -38.51 20.25
C LEU A 76 30.66 -38.50 21.28
N THR A 77 30.87 -39.07 22.46
CA THR A 77 29.82 -39.21 23.49
C THR A 77 30.21 -38.56 24.82
N VAL A 78 29.30 -37.79 25.40
CA VAL A 78 29.39 -37.25 26.76
C VAL A 78 28.28 -37.84 27.62
N THR A 79 28.66 -38.47 28.73
CA THR A 79 27.73 -38.90 29.79
C THR A 79 28.01 -38.10 31.05
N SER A 80 27.10 -37.22 31.44
CA SER A 80 27.29 -36.35 32.61
C SER A 80 26.38 -36.70 33.80
N LEU A 81 26.85 -36.38 35.01
CA LEU A 81 26.03 -36.34 36.23
C LEU A 81 25.30 -35.00 36.42
N THR A 82 25.68 -33.95 35.65
CA THR A 82 25.16 -32.59 35.80
C THR A 82 24.51 -32.12 34.50
N SER A 83 23.31 -31.53 34.60
CA SER A 83 22.49 -31.16 33.44
C SER A 83 23.11 -30.03 32.61
N GLY A 84 22.87 -30.04 31.31
CA GLY A 84 23.32 -29.03 30.35
C GLY A 84 24.71 -29.28 29.74
N ALA A 85 25.37 -30.39 30.06
CA ALA A 85 26.69 -30.75 29.56
C ALA A 85 26.80 -30.60 28.02
N LEU A 86 27.52 -29.59 27.56
CA LEU A 86 27.66 -29.25 26.15
C LEU A 86 28.78 -30.06 25.50
N LEU A 87 28.47 -30.68 24.36
CA LEU A 87 29.45 -31.23 23.43
C LEU A 87 29.51 -30.31 22.19
N ALA A 88 30.67 -29.70 21.93
CA ALA A 88 30.89 -28.82 20.79
C ALA A 88 31.76 -29.49 19.72
N GLY A 89 31.38 -29.42 18.45
CA GLY A 89 32.24 -29.88 17.35
C GLY A 89 33.43 -28.94 17.16
N ILE A 90 33.14 -27.69 16.80
CA ILE A 90 34.09 -26.58 16.77
C ILE A 90 33.58 -25.47 17.68
N HIS A 91 34.45 -24.86 18.47
CA HIS A 91 34.17 -23.66 19.26
C HIS A 91 35.10 -22.51 18.84
N THR A 92 34.55 -21.30 18.71
CA THR A 92 35.36 -20.08 18.61
C THR A 92 34.90 -18.97 19.54
N SER A 93 35.86 -18.38 20.24
CA SER A 93 35.72 -17.11 20.95
C SER A 93 36.86 -16.13 20.63
N SER A 94 37.62 -16.36 19.54
CA SER A 94 38.71 -15.47 19.14
C SER A 94 38.18 -14.05 18.86
N PRO A 95 38.93 -12.99 19.22
CA PRO A 95 38.61 -11.62 18.81
C PRO A 95 38.95 -11.35 17.34
N ASP A 96 39.79 -12.19 16.73
CA ASP A 96 40.35 -11.96 15.40
C ASP A 96 39.49 -12.57 14.27
N ALA A 97 40.00 -12.57 13.03
CA ALA A 97 39.30 -13.11 11.87
C ALA A 97 39.31 -14.66 11.88
N VAL A 98 38.13 -15.28 11.87
CA VAL A 98 37.98 -16.74 11.89
C VAL A 98 37.19 -17.24 10.69
N THR A 99 37.74 -18.26 10.03
CA THR A 99 37.15 -18.90 8.85
C THR A 99 37.04 -20.40 9.09
N ILE A 100 35.81 -20.91 9.13
CA ILE A 100 35.50 -22.34 9.35
C ILE A 100 34.80 -22.84 8.10
N GLN A 101 35.49 -23.63 7.28
CA GLN A 101 34.97 -24.09 5.99
C GLN A 101 35.14 -25.58 5.74
N ASN A 102 34.20 -26.16 4.99
CA ASN A 102 34.24 -27.53 4.46
C ASN A 102 34.34 -28.66 5.50
N ASN A 103 34.19 -28.37 6.80
CA ASN A 103 34.36 -29.38 7.86
C ASN A 103 33.13 -30.29 7.95
N THR A 104 33.35 -31.54 8.36
CA THR A 104 32.27 -32.50 8.66
C THR A 104 32.18 -32.70 10.17
N ILE A 105 31.01 -32.50 10.75
CA ILE A 105 30.76 -32.60 12.19
C ILE A 105 29.49 -33.43 12.41
N GLY A 106 29.61 -34.72 12.73
CA GLY A 106 28.47 -35.64 12.81
C GLY A 106 28.72 -36.83 13.73
N GLY A 107 27.67 -37.41 14.31
CA GLY A 107 27.80 -38.52 15.26
C GLY A 107 28.23 -38.07 16.68
N LEU A 108 27.79 -36.90 17.13
CA LEU A 108 28.03 -36.35 18.47
C LEU A 108 26.78 -36.55 19.35
N SER A 109 26.95 -37.05 20.57
CA SER A 109 25.85 -37.16 21.54
C SER A 109 26.24 -36.74 22.95
N SER A 110 25.28 -36.16 23.67
CA SER A 110 25.43 -35.78 25.08
C SER A 110 24.16 -36.12 25.85
N SER A 111 24.29 -36.85 26.96
CA SER A 111 23.17 -37.25 27.81
C SER A 111 23.53 -37.33 29.29
N GLY A 112 22.53 -37.29 30.16
CA GLY A 112 22.68 -37.59 31.58
C GLY A 112 22.51 -39.06 31.92
N THR A 113 22.86 -39.40 33.17
CA THR A 113 22.67 -40.74 33.75
C THR A 113 21.30 -40.96 34.38
N THR A 114 20.51 -39.90 34.53
CA THR A 114 19.13 -39.93 35.04
C THR A 114 18.23 -39.10 34.12
N ALA A 115 16.92 -39.32 34.18
CA ALA A 115 15.95 -38.65 33.31
C ALA A 115 16.03 -37.11 33.36
N THR A 116 16.24 -36.52 34.53
CA THR A 116 16.27 -35.06 34.72
C THR A 116 17.58 -34.41 34.28
N VAL A 117 18.65 -35.18 34.09
CA VAL A 117 19.94 -34.70 33.62
C VAL A 117 19.95 -34.75 32.09
N ALA A 118 19.85 -33.59 31.46
CA ALA A 118 19.88 -33.45 30.01
C ALA A 118 21.30 -33.14 29.52
N GLY A 119 21.62 -33.58 28.30
CA GLY A 119 22.84 -33.19 27.59
C GLY A 119 22.53 -32.29 26.39
N SER A 120 23.54 -31.55 25.93
CA SER A 120 23.44 -30.56 24.86
C SER A 120 24.51 -30.78 23.80
N VAL A 121 24.21 -30.49 22.53
CA VAL A 121 25.15 -30.68 21.40
C VAL A 121 25.09 -29.47 20.46
N THR A 122 26.26 -28.97 20.08
CA THR A 122 26.39 -27.91 19.08
C THR A 122 27.43 -28.29 18.03
N GLY A 123 27.10 -28.16 16.75
CA GLY A 123 28.06 -28.35 15.66
C GLY A 123 29.19 -27.31 15.70
N ILE A 124 28.83 -26.03 15.55
CA ILE A 124 29.74 -24.88 15.67
C ILE A 124 29.20 -23.91 16.72
N ASN A 125 29.95 -23.68 17.80
CA ASN A 125 29.59 -22.77 18.90
C ASN A 125 30.44 -21.50 18.85
N VAL A 126 29.81 -20.33 18.79
CA VAL A 126 30.46 -19.02 18.70
C VAL A 126 30.13 -18.24 19.98
N SER A 127 31.13 -17.83 20.75
CA SER A 127 30.92 -17.08 22.00
C SER A 127 31.86 -15.89 22.24
N GLY A 128 32.56 -15.41 21.20
CA GLY A 128 33.49 -14.26 21.29
C GLY A 128 33.43 -13.33 20.08
N SER A 129 34.02 -12.15 20.22
CA SER A 129 33.84 -10.99 19.33
C SER A 129 34.83 -10.96 18.15
N THR A 130 34.63 -11.82 17.16
CA THR A 130 35.44 -11.82 15.92
C THR A 130 35.26 -10.54 15.10
N VAL A 131 36.35 -9.91 14.63
CA VAL A 131 36.31 -8.81 13.64
C VAL A 131 35.58 -9.21 12.35
N SER A 132 35.77 -10.46 11.91
CA SER A 132 35.01 -11.09 10.83
C SER A 132 34.92 -12.60 11.03
N LEU A 133 33.78 -13.18 10.65
CA LEU A 133 33.53 -14.62 10.80
C LEU A 133 32.86 -15.20 9.56
N THR A 134 33.51 -16.17 8.95
CA THR A 134 32.97 -16.95 7.83
C THR A 134 32.78 -18.40 8.25
N ILE A 135 31.55 -18.89 8.15
CA ILE A 135 31.19 -20.30 8.37
C ILE A 135 30.55 -20.79 7.07
N SER A 136 31.28 -21.53 6.23
CA SER A 136 30.75 -21.93 4.91
C SER A 136 31.10 -23.32 4.40
N GLY A 137 30.18 -23.96 3.70
CA GLY A 137 30.40 -25.30 3.12
C GLY A 137 30.51 -26.44 4.14
N ASN A 138 30.25 -26.20 5.43
CA ASN A 138 30.36 -27.24 6.46
C ASN A 138 29.14 -28.17 6.44
N THR A 139 29.36 -29.45 6.75
CA THR A 139 28.30 -30.43 7.01
C THR A 139 28.19 -30.65 8.52
N LEU A 140 27.07 -30.21 9.10
CA LEU A 140 26.76 -30.21 10.52
C LEU A 140 25.63 -31.21 10.77
N GLY A 141 26.03 -32.45 10.96
CA GLY A 141 25.22 -33.65 10.81
C GLY A 141 25.96 -34.69 9.98
N ASN A 142 25.25 -35.76 9.65
CA ASN A 142 25.58 -36.72 8.60
C ASN A 142 24.27 -37.42 8.19
N PRO A 143 24.27 -38.29 7.16
CA PRO A 143 23.05 -38.95 6.67
C PRO A 143 22.35 -39.89 7.68
N SER A 144 22.96 -40.20 8.82
CA SER A 144 22.34 -41.03 9.86
C SER A 144 21.38 -40.21 10.73
N ALA A 145 20.20 -40.75 11.00
CA ALA A 145 19.20 -40.11 11.83
C ALA A 145 19.69 -39.91 13.27
N ASN A 146 19.37 -38.75 13.88
CA ASN A 146 19.70 -38.41 15.26
C ASN A 146 21.21 -38.49 15.58
N ASN A 147 22.06 -38.01 14.66
CA ASN A 147 23.52 -38.07 14.80
C ASN A 147 24.14 -36.86 15.52
N LEU A 148 23.47 -35.71 15.59
CA LEU A 148 23.80 -34.62 16.51
C LEU A 148 22.70 -34.58 17.59
N ARG A 149 22.96 -35.20 18.75
CA ARG A 149 21.89 -35.60 19.68
C ARG A 149 22.11 -35.19 21.14
N GLY A 150 21.20 -34.36 21.64
CA GLY A 150 21.05 -34.07 23.07
C GLY A 150 19.99 -35.00 23.68
N GLY A 151 20.36 -35.71 24.74
CA GLY A 151 19.46 -36.58 25.50
C GLY A 151 19.07 -37.89 24.78
N ILE A 152 18.14 -38.63 25.39
CA ILE A 152 17.69 -39.96 24.96
C ILE A 152 16.16 -39.95 24.85
N SER A 153 15.65 -40.32 23.67
CA SER A 153 14.21 -40.39 23.41
C SER A 153 13.51 -41.34 24.39
N GLY A 154 12.36 -40.92 24.93
CA GLY A 154 11.60 -41.68 25.92
C GLY A 154 12.20 -41.74 27.34
N PHE A 155 13.43 -41.27 27.56
CA PHE A 155 14.09 -41.29 28.87
C PHE A 155 14.38 -39.90 29.44
N THR A 156 14.95 -38.99 28.65
CA THR A 156 15.32 -37.66 29.13
C THR A 156 14.08 -36.77 29.28
N THR A 157 13.88 -36.24 30.49
CA THR A 157 12.82 -35.29 30.86
C THR A 157 13.32 -33.86 31.09
N GLY A 158 14.63 -33.68 31.30
CA GLY A 158 15.26 -32.36 31.35
C GLY A 158 15.25 -31.60 30.01
N SER A 159 15.80 -30.39 29.98
CA SER A 159 15.91 -29.58 28.76
C SER A 159 17.20 -29.87 27.99
N SER A 160 17.12 -30.63 26.89
CA SER A 160 18.23 -30.76 25.95
C SER A 160 18.27 -29.59 24.96
N LEU A 161 19.47 -29.10 24.66
CA LEU A 161 19.71 -27.97 23.75
C LEU A 161 20.56 -28.45 22.58
N VAL A 162 20.02 -28.42 21.36
CA VAL A 162 20.73 -28.91 20.17
C VAL A 162 20.73 -27.87 19.07
N SER A 163 21.90 -27.65 18.47
CA SER A 163 22.12 -26.62 17.45
C SER A 163 23.13 -27.03 16.38
N GLY A 164 22.90 -26.62 15.14
CA GLY A 164 23.92 -26.74 14.08
C GLY A 164 24.98 -25.67 14.28
N ILE A 165 24.59 -24.41 14.12
CA ILE A 165 25.41 -23.23 14.40
C ILE A 165 24.74 -22.40 15.48
N ASN A 166 25.48 -22.09 16.56
CA ASN A 166 24.98 -21.32 17.70
C ASN A 166 25.87 -20.11 17.95
N PHE A 167 25.30 -18.91 17.85
CA PHE A 167 25.90 -17.67 18.31
C PHE A 167 25.40 -17.40 19.73
N ALA A 168 26.16 -17.92 20.71
CA ALA A 168 25.83 -17.96 22.13
C ALA A 168 25.94 -16.61 22.84
N THR A 169 26.61 -15.64 22.23
CA THR A 169 26.78 -14.27 22.74
C THR A 169 26.50 -13.24 21.66
N VAL A 170 26.27 -12.00 22.07
CA VAL A 170 26.09 -10.87 21.16
C VAL A 170 27.45 -10.46 20.61
N LEU A 171 27.56 -10.35 19.29
CA LEU A 171 28.73 -9.80 18.61
C LEU A 171 28.59 -8.27 18.57
N PRO A 172 29.53 -7.50 19.13
CA PRO A 172 29.37 -6.05 19.29
C PRO A 172 29.46 -5.28 17.97
N SER A 173 30.27 -5.75 17.02
CA SER A 173 30.38 -5.23 15.66
C SER A 173 31.11 -6.24 14.77
N GLY A 174 30.69 -6.40 13.52
CA GLY A 174 31.38 -7.23 12.53
C GLY A 174 30.47 -7.65 11.38
N THR A 175 31.06 -8.29 10.37
CA THR A 175 30.32 -9.02 9.33
C THR A 175 30.42 -10.53 9.59
N VAL A 176 29.27 -11.20 9.54
CA VAL A 176 29.18 -12.66 9.71
C VAL A 176 28.55 -13.27 8.46
N SER A 177 29.29 -14.13 7.79
CA SER A 177 28.80 -14.93 6.67
C SER A 177 28.55 -16.37 7.14
N VAL A 178 27.32 -16.85 6.96
CA VAL A 178 26.92 -18.24 7.19
C VAL A 178 26.33 -18.77 5.89
N ALA A 179 27.17 -19.37 5.05
CA ALA A 179 26.84 -19.64 3.65
C ALA A 179 27.06 -21.10 3.22
N ASN A 180 26.17 -21.68 2.42
CA ASN A 180 26.37 -23.01 1.80
C ASN A 180 26.57 -24.17 2.82
N ASN A 181 26.14 -24.04 4.07
CA ASN A 181 26.27 -25.13 5.05
C ASN A 181 25.09 -26.10 4.93
N THR A 182 25.36 -27.39 5.14
CA THR A 182 24.31 -28.40 5.35
C THR A 182 24.17 -28.66 6.84
N VAL A 183 22.96 -28.51 7.39
CA VAL A 183 22.63 -28.87 8.78
C VAL A 183 21.57 -29.96 8.75
N GLU A 184 21.91 -31.16 9.23
CA GLU A 184 21.04 -32.34 9.05
C GLU A 184 20.95 -33.30 10.23
N ASN A 185 19.76 -33.86 10.44
CA ASN A 185 19.50 -35.00 11.34
C ASN A 185 19.85 -34.72 12.82
N LEU A 186 19.54 -33.50 13.29
CA LEU A 186 19.68 -33.05 14.68
C LEU A 186 18.49 -33.53 15.52
N ALA A 187 18.76 -33.95 16.77
CA ALA A 187 17.73 -34.47 17.67
C ALA A 187 17.89 -33.96 19.11
N SER A 188 16.91 -33.20 19.59
CA SER A 188 16.83 -32.77 21.00
C SER A 188 15.74 -33.54 21.74
N PHE A 189 16.16 -34.57 22.47
CA PHE A 189 15.29 -35.39 23.29
C PHE A 189 15.35 -34.96 24.75
N GLY A 190 14.30 -34.27 25.19
CA GLY A 190 14.15 -33.75 26.53
C GLY A 190 12.84 -33.00 26.66
N THR A 191 11.92 -33.46 27.51
CA THR A 191 10.60 -32.83 27.67
C THR A 191 10.62 -31.52 28.47
N GLY A 192 11.79 -30.99 28.83
CA GLY A 192 11.93 -29.75 29.58
C GLY A 192 11.43 -28.51 28.81
N THR A 193 10.95 -27.50 29.55
CA THR A 193 10.28 -26.31 29.00
C THR A 193 11.22 -25.32 28.28
N THR A 194 12.53 -25.50 28.42
CA THR A 194 13.57 -24.69 27.75
C THR A 194 14.35 -25.46 26.68
N GLY A 195 14.00 -26.74 26.44
CA GLY A 195 14.65 -27.56 25.43
C GLY A 195 14.39 -27.06 24.01
N PHE A 196 15.36 -27.23 23.10
CA PHE A 196 15.19 -26.86 21.69
C PHE A 196 16.03 -27.69 20.72
N VAL A 197 15.64 -27.69 19.44
CA VAL A 197 16.44 -28.09 18.28
C VAL A 197 16.44 -26.96 17.24
N ARG A 198 17.63 -26.51 16.80
CA ARG A 198 17.78 -25.32 15.94
C ARG A 198 18.85 -25.51 14.88
N GLY A 199 18.60 -25.12 13.63
CA GLY A 199 19.61 -25.21 12.57
C GLY A 199 20.71 -24.16 12.76
N ILE A 200 20.34 -22.89 12.63
CA ILE A 200 21.20 -21.72 12.86
C ILE A 200 20.46 -20.80 13.85
N TRP A 201 21.12 -20.39 14.94
CA TRP A 201 20.50 -19.54 15.96
C TRP A 201 21.46 -18.45 16.48
N THR A 202 20.94 -17.23 16.65
CA THR A 202 21.61 -16.16 17.42
C THR A 202 20.79 -15.76 18.65
N VAL A 203 21.45 -15.43 19.77
CA VAL A 203 20.77 -15.02 21.04
C VAL A 203 19.96 -13.72 20.90
N GLY A 204 18.97 -13.49 21.78
CA GLY A 204 18.17 -12.27 21.72
C GLY A 204 18.92 -11.02 22.19
N ALA A 205 19.05 -9.98 21.36
CA ALA A 205 19.57 -8.67 21.77
C ALA A 205 19.11 -7.50 20.87
N GLN A 206 18.91 -6.32 21.46
CA GLN A 206 18.56 -5.07 20.75
C GLN A 206 19.79 -4.17 20.57
N GLY A 207 19.88 -3.49 19.42
CA GLY A 207 20.90 -2.48 19.14
C GLY A 207 22.33 -2.89 18.71
N PRO A 208 22.73 -4.18 18.53
CA PRO A 208 24.06 -4.49 18.01
C PRO A 208 24.18 -4.18 16.51
N SER A 209 25.35 -3.72 16.09
CA SER A 209 25.63 -3.29 14.70
C SER A 209 26.06 -4.43 13.76
N THR A 210 26.15 -5.67 14.27
CA THR A 210 26.59 -6.84 13.50
C THR A 210 25.63 -7.17 12.36
N VAL A 211 26.20 -7.37 11.16
CA VAL A 211 25.47 -7.76 9.94
C VAL A 211 25.64 -9.26 9.72
N PHE A 212 24.53 -10.00 9.74
CA PHE A 212 24.51 -11.42 9.35
C PHE A 212 24.08 -11.57 7.89
N THR A 213 24.83 -12.34 7.12
CA THR A 213 24.40 -12.88 5.82
C THR A 213 24.28 -14.39 5.96
N ILE A 214 23.05 -14.88 6.09
CA ILE A 214 22.75 -16.32 6.24
C ILE A 214 22.14 -16.78 4.92
N SER A 215 22.93 -17.41 4.05
CA SER A 215 22.46 -17.74 2.70
C SER A 215 22.83 -19.12 2.15
N ASN A 216 22.04 -19.64 1.22
CA ASN A 216 22.31 -20.90 0.52
C ASN A 216 22.48 -22.11 1.46
N ASN A 217 22.01 -22.05 2.72
CA ASN A 217 22.13 -23.17 3.66
C ASN A 217 21.00 -24.17 3.44
N THR A 218 21.32 -25.46 3.51
CA THR A 218 20.34 -26.54 3.51
C THR A 218 20.14 -27.04 4.94
N ILE A 219 18.96 -26.85 5.51
CA ILE A 219 18.65 -27.17 6.91
C ILE A 219 17.49 -28.17 6.94
N ARG A 220 17.72 -29.41 7.38
CA ARG A 220 16.69 -30.46 7.31
C ARG A 220 16.75 -31.54 8.39
N ASN A 221 15.59 -32.16 8.64
CA ASN A 221 15.42 -33.26 9.57
C ASN A 221 15.85 -32.89 11.01
N LEU A 222 15.19 -31.88 11.60
CA LEU A 222 15.45 -31.43 12.97
C LEU A 222 14.27 -31.83 13.86
N VAL A 223 14.51 -32.65 14.89
CA VAL A 223 13.45 -33.19 15.75
C VAL A 223 13.61 -32.82 17.22
N THR A 224 12.49 -32.50 17.88
CA THR A 224 12.43 -32.40 19.35
C THR A 224 11.10 -32.84 19.93
N ASN A 225 11.13 -33.36 21.16
CA ASN A 225 9.96 -33.62 22.00
C ASN A 225 9.84 -32.62 23.17
N SER A 226 10.55 -31.48 23.12
CA SER A 226 10.47 -30.40 24.10
C SER A 226 9.05 -29.86 24.29
N THR A 227 8.71 -29.49 25.53
CA THR A 227 7.46 -28.82 25.89
C THR A 227 7.55 -27.29 25.77
N SER A 228 8.64 -26.74 25.24
CA SER A 228 8.83 -25.29 25.15
C SER A 228 7.70 -24.61 24.37
N ALA A 229 6.95 -23.75 25.06
CA ALA A 229 5.87 -22.93 24.50
C ALA A 229 6.35 -21.55 24.02
N SER A 230 7.63 -21.22 24.22
CA SER A 230 8.15 -19.88 24.00
C SER A 230 8.33 -19.55 22.51
N ILE A 231 8.12 -18.27 22.20
CA ILE A 231 8.61 -17.59 20.99
C ILE A 231 9.32 -16.27 21.36
N ALA A 232 9.64 -16.06 22.64
CA ALA A 232 10.32 -14.86 23.11
C ALA A 232 11.70 -14.73 22.44
N ASN A 233 12.00 -13.55 21.88
CA ASN A 233 13.19 -13.33 21.05
C ASN A 233 13.32 -14.33 19.87
N GLY A 234 12.21 -14.74 19.26
CA GLY A 234 12.18 -15.78 18.20
C GLY A 234 12.39 -17.21 18.71
N GLY A 235 12.37 -17.40 20.03
CA GLY A 235 12.78 -18.58 20.81
C GLY A 235 12.01 -19.89 20.64
N ALA A 236 11.62 -20.28 19.42
CA ALA A 236 10.90 -21.53 19.16
C ALA A 236 11.63 -22.78 19.66
N GLY A 237 10.86 -23.80 20.05
CA GLY A 237 11.37 -25.11 20.45
C GLY A 237 11.97 -25.90 19.28
N ALA A 238 11.41 -25.77 18.08
CA ALA A 238 12.03 -26.28 16.85
C ALA A 238 12.12 -25.15 15.82
N ALA A 239 13.31 -24.90 15.25
CA ALA A 239 13.49 -23.89 14.21
C ALA A 239 14.55 -24.29 13.16
N GLY A 240 14.35 -23.87 11.91
CA GLY A 240 15.41 -23.87 10.91
C GLY A 240 16.45 -22.78 11.19
N ILE A 241 16.05 -21.52 11.06
CA ILE A 241 16.89 -20.34 11.34
C ILE A 241 16.21 -19.46 12.37
N VAL A 242 16.97 -18.90 13.32
CA VAL A 242 16.51 -17.77 14.14
C VAL A 242 17.56 -16.69 14.25
N LEU A 243 17.14 -15.47 13.98
CA LEU A 243 17.96 -14.27 14.10
C LEU A 243 17.51 -13.43 15.30
N GLY A 244 18.11 -13.74 16.45
CA GLY A 244 17.91 -13.09 17.74
C GLY A 244 18.37 -11.63 17.82
N PHE A 245 19.37 -11.26 17.01
CA PHE A 245 19.99 -9.93 16.95
C PHE A 245 20.66 -9.65 15.59
N GLY A 246 20.89 -8.37 15.31
CA GLY A 246 21.63 -7.89 14.14
C GLY A 246 21.09 -6.57 13.59
N MET A 247 21.74 -6.04 12.56
CA MET A 247 21.31 -4.86 11.81
C MET A 247 21.52 -5.09 10.31
N ASN A 248 20.56 -4.68 9.47
CA ASN A 248 20.59 -4.86 8.02
C ASN A 248 20.91 -6.31 7.57
N SER A 249 20.52 -7.29 8.39
CA SER A 249 20.87 -8.69 8.17
C SER A 249 20.02 -9.32 7.07
N ILE A 250 20.61 -10.24 6.30
CA ILE A 250 19.97 -10.91 5.17
C ILE A 250 19.91 -12.41 5.45
N ILE A 251 18.71 -12.98 5.35
CA ILE A 251 18.46 -14.42 5.36
C ILE A 251 17.90 -14.76 3.99
N ALA A 252 18.71 -15.35 3.11
CA ALA A 252 18.31 -15.56 1.72
C ALA A 252 18.70 -16.89 1.10
N ASP A 253 17.93 -17.36 0.12
CA ASP A 253 18.31 -18.52 -0.71
C ASP A 253 18.46 -19.84 0.10
N ASN A 254 17.92 -19.91 1.33
CA ASN A 254 18.04 -21.10 2.19
C ASN A 254 16.92 -22.10 1.93
N VAL A 255 17.26 -23.40 1.95
CA VAL A 255 16.30 -24.50 1.82
C VAL A 255 16.08 -25.14 3.20
N ILE A 256 14.88 -24.99 3.75
CA ILE A 256 14.53 -25.45 5.10
C ILE A 256 13.40 -26.49 5.00
N SER A 257 13.63 -27.70 5.52
CA SER A 257 12.61 -28.77 5.47
C SER A 257 12.59 -29.64 6.72
N ASN A 258 11.50 -30.38 6.93
CA ASN A 258 11.41 -31.47 7.93
C ASN A 258 11.81 -31.03 9.36
N ILE A 259 11.27 -29.90 9.81
CA ILE A 259 11.40 -29.42 11.21
C ILE A 259 10.21 -29.93 12.01
N ALA A 260 10.46 -30.79 12.99
CA ALA A 260 9.42 -31.58 13.65
C ALA A 260 9.40 -31.40 15.18
N ARG A 261 8.25 -30.98 15.70
CA ARG A 261 7.87 -31.18 17.11
C ARG A 261 7.08 -32.47 17.25
N THR A 262 7.64 -33.43 17.98
CA THR A 262 7.05 -34.77 18.21
C THR A 262 6.38 -34.91 19.58
N ASN A 263 6.34 -33.85 20.38
CA ASN A 263 5.62 -33.86 21.66
C ASN A 263 4.10 -33.91 21.42
N THR A 264 3.43 -34.94 21.96
CA THR A 264 1.99 -35.18 21.83
C THR A 264 1.16 -34.66 23.02
N GLY A 265 1.78 -33.94 23.95
CA GLY A 265 1.08 -33.31 25.07
C GLY A 265 0.25 -32.09 24.63
N ALA A 266 -0.66 -31.66 25.51
CA ALA A 266 -1.57 -30.54 25.27
C ALA A 266 -0.89 -29.15 25.37
N THR A 267 0.45 -29.08 25.27
CA THR A 267 1.21 -27.84 25.35
C THR A 267 1.36 -27.22 23.96
N GLY A 268 0.77 -26.04 23.77
CA GLY A 268 1.01 -25.20 22.60
C GLY A 268 2.48 -24.78 22.48
N GLY A 269 2.95 -24.51 21.27
CA GLY A 269 4.34 -24.17 21.02
C GLY A 269 4.70 -24.26 19.55
N PHE A 270 5.91 -23.85 19.19
CA PHE A 270 6.27 -23.48 17.83
C PHE A 270 7.26 -24.46 17.17
N ALA A 271 6.95 -24.85 15.94
CA ALA A 271 7.90 -25.36 14.95
C ALA A 271 7.96 -24.35 13.79
N VAL A 272 9.15 -23.82 13.48
CA VAL A 272 9.30 -22.65 12.59
C VAL A 272 10.35 -22.89 11.51
N GLY A 273 10.12 -22.39 10.30
CA GLY A 273 11.16 -22.29 9.28
C GLY A 273 12.20 -21.24 9.65
N ILE A 274 11.79 -19.97 9.63
CA ILE A 274 12.63 -18.81 10.00
C ILE A 274 11.92 -17.98 11.08
N ALA A 275 12.59 -17.65 12.19
CA ALA A 275 12.13 -16.62 13.12
C ALA A 275 13.06 -15.39 13.08
N GLY A 276 12.54 -14.25 12.63
CA GLY A 276 13.17 -12.95 12.87
C GLY A 276 12.80 -12.47 14.27
N ALA A 277 13.78 -12.00 15.05
CA ALA A 277 13.58 -11.43 16.37
C ALA A 277 14.07 -9.97 16.42
N ASN A 278 14.82 -9.60 17.47
CA ASN A 278 15.26 -8.22 17.75
C ASN A 278 16.27 -7.61 16.75
N ALA A 279 16.51 -8.28 15.63
CA ALA A 279 17.33 -7.78 14.54
C ALA A 279 16.59 -6.69 13.75
N THR A 280 17.26 -5.57 13.48
CA THR A 280 16.64 -4.40 12.84
C THR A 280 16.93 -4.37 11.34
N ARG A 281 15.94 -3.93 10.54
CA ARG A 281 16.05 -3.79 9.07
C ARG A 281 16.42 -5.12 8.39
N THR A 282 15.90 -6.22 8.91
CA THR A 282 16.19 -7.58 8.42
C THR A 282 15.47 -7.84 7.10
N THR A 283 16.16 -8.44 6.13
CA THR A 283 15.57 -8.95 4.89
C THR A 283 15.54 -10.47 4.90
N ILE A 284 14.36 -11.07 4.77
CA ILE A 284 14.13 -12.52 4.66
C ILE A 284 13.62 -12.76 3.24
N THR A 285 14.47 -13.23 2.32
CA THR A 285 14.10 -13.28 0.90
C THR A 285 14.51 -14.55 0.16
N ARG A 286 13.74 -15.00 -0.82
CA ARG A 286 14.07 -16.19 -1.65
C ARG A 286 14.34 -17.47 -0.86
N ASN A 287 13.82 -17.61 0.35
CA ASN A 287 13.94 -18.85 1.12
C ASN A 287 12.84 -19.82 0.72
N ARG A 288 13.16 -21.12 0.76
CA ARG A 288 12.25 -22.22 0.41
C ARG A 288 12.00 -23.10 1.64
N ILE A 289 10.76 -23.13 2.11
CA ILE A 289 10.38 -23.70 3.41
C ILE A 289 9.29 -24.75 3.23
N SER A 290 9.51 -25.98 3.70
CA SER A 290 8.55 -27.09 3.59
C SER A 290 8.59 -28.09 4.75
N GLY A 291 7.69 -29.07 4.77
CA GLY A 291 7.78 -30.25 5.65
C GLY A 291 7.75 -30.00 7.17
N LEU A 292 7.30 -28.82 7.62
CA LEU A 292 7.24 -28.47 9.04
C LEU A 292 6.05 -29.17 9.74
N SER A 293 6.24 -29.67 10.96
CA SER A 293 5.19 -30.42 11.70
C SER A 293 5.21 -30.21 13.21
N ASN A 294 4.04 -30.35 13.85
CA ASN A 294 3.88 -30.19 15.29
C ASN A 294 2.77 -31.11 15.84
N SER A 295 3.16 -32.07 16.66
CA SER A 295 2.30 -33.15 17.16
C SER A 295 1.47 -32.77 18.40
N SER A 296 1.52 -31.51 18.84
CA SER A 296 0.80 -31.02 20.02
C SER A 296 -0.70 -31.33 19.93
N THR A 297 -1.27 -31.79 21.04
CA THR A 297 -2.72 -32.07 21.16
C THR A 297 -3.50 -30.91 21.77
N SER A 298 -2.89 -29.72 21.88
CA SER A 298 -3.58 -28.52 22.38
C SER A 298 -4.83 -28.23 21.55
N THR A 299 -5.95 -27.95 22.22
CA THR A 299 -7.20 -27.47 21.63
C THR A 299 -7.44 -25.98 21.90
N THR A 300 -6.52 -25.33 22.63
CA THR A 300 -6.67 -23.94 23.07
C THR A 300 -6.34 -22.98 21.93
N LEU A 301 -7.33 -22.22 21.44
CA LEU A 301 -7.16 -21.26 20.35
C LEU A 301 -6.09 -20.18 20.62
N THR A 302 -5.90 -19.80 21.89
CA THR A 302 -4.89 -18.80 22.31
C THR A 302 -3.51 -19.38 22.65
N ALA A 303 -3.38 -20.71 22.65
CA ALA A 303 -2.10 -21.41 22.82
C ALA A 303 -2.09 -22.75 22.03
N PRO A 304 -2.24 -22.72 20.70
CA PRO A 304 -2.30 -23.93 19.89
C PRO A 304 -0.91 -24.54 19.65
N GLY A 305 -0.87 -25.76 19.10
CA GLY A 305 0.32 -26.21 18.38
C GLY A 305 0.46 -25.38 17.11
N ILE A 306 1.59 -24.68 16.94
CA ILE A 306 1.84 -23.78 15.80
C ILE A 306 2.93 -24.37 14.91
N VAL A 307 2.68 -24.29 13.59
CA VAL A 307 3.68 -24.49 12.53
C VAL A 307 3.71 -23.21 11.71
N ALA A 308 4.87 -22.55 11.64
CA ALA A 308 5.02 -21.29 10.92
C ALA A 308 6.15 -21.33 9.89
N GLY A 309 5.91 -20.82 8.67
CA GLY A 309 6.97 -20.65 7.67
C GLY A 309 7.97 -19.59 8.13
N VAL A 310 7.50 -18.35 8.26
CA VAL A 310 8.23 -17.23 8.85
C VAL A 310 7.47 -16.68 10.06
N VAL A 311 8.16 -16.43 11.16
CA VAL A 311 7.66 -15.64 12.29
C VAL A 311 8.45 -14.34 12.38
N ILE A 312 7.76 -13.20 12.28
CA ILE A 312 8.31 -11.88 12.55
C ILE A 312 8.00 -11.54 14.02
N ARG A 313 9.03 -11.47 14.85
CA ARG A 313 8.94 -11.12 16.27
C ARG A 313 9.75 -9.85 16.51
N SER A 314 9.12 -8.77 16.95
CA SER A 314 9.75 -7.57 17.55
C SER A 314 11.19 -7.22 17.13
N GLY A 315 11.35 -6.30 16.17
CA GLY A 315 12.63 -5.65 15.87
C GLY A 315 12.38 -4.21 15.46
N ASN A 316 12.87 -3.23 16.23
CA ASN A 316 12.55 -1.81 16.01
C ASN A 316 13.03 -1.36 14.60
N PHE A 317 12.29 -0.43 13.99
CA PHE A 317 12.39 0.05 12.60
C PHE A 317 11.59 -0.75 11.55
N SER A 318 12.17 -1.75 10.86
CA SER A 318 11.48 -2.47 9.77
C SER A 318 11.98 -3.90 9.56
N VAL A 319 11.16 -4.71 8.89
CA VAL A 319 11.50 -6.06 8.39
C VAL A 319 10.92 -6.23 6.99
N THR A 320 11.71 -6.74 6.05
CA THR A 320 11.27 -7.10 4.69
C THR A 320 11.22 -8.62 4.54
N VAL A 321 10.09 -9.15 4.07
CA VAL A 321 9.88 -10.58 3.78
C VAL A 321 9.40 -10.70 2.34
N SER A 322 10.23 -11.18 1.41
CA SER A 322 9.87 -11.23 -0.01
C SER A 322 10.38 -12.41 -0.82
N ASN A 323 9.70 -12.80 -1.90
CA ASN A 323 10.11 -13.88 -2.80
C ASN A 323 10.29 -15.25 -2.12
N ASN A 324 9.74 -15.45 -0.92
CA ASN A 324 9.86 -16.73 -0.23
C ASN A 324 8.79 -17.71 -0.73
N MET A 325 9.16 -18.98 -0.85
CA MET A 325 8.27 -20.08 -1.19
C MET A 325 8.01 -20.94 0.07
N ILE A 326 6.77 -20.98 0.53
CA ILE A 326 6.39 -21.58 1.82
C ILE A 326 5.27 -22.60 1.62
N ALA A 327 5.57 -23.90 1.73
CA ALA A 327 4.61 -25.00 1.57
C ALA A 327 4.37 -25.77 2.88
N LEU A 328 3.14 -25.72 3.42
CA LEU A 328 2.80 -26.24 4.75
C LEU A 328 1.57 -27.15 4.73
N GLY A 329 1.41 -27.95 5.81
CA GLY A 329 0.18 -28.71 6.09
C GLY A 329 -0.05 -29.98 5.25
N ALA A 330 0.68 -30.18 4.15
CA ALA A 330 0.56 -31.35 3.29
C ALA A 330 0.69 -32.66 4.10
N GLY A 331 -0.32 -33.54 3.99
CA GLY A 331 -0.40 -34.81 4.74
C GLY A 331 -0.60 -34.69 6.26
N GLN A 332 -0.72 -33.48 6.82
CA GLN A 332 -0.84 -33.27 8.27
C GLN A 332 -2.29 -33.29 8.75
N THR A 333 -2.65 -34.31 9.54
CA THR A 333 -3.99 -34.50 10.12
C THR A 333 -4.21 -33.84 11.48
N THR A 334 -3.17 -33.22 12.04
CA THR A 334 -3.18 -32.61 13.38
C THR A 334 -4.03 -31.34 13.48
N ASN A 335 -4.53 -31.08 14.68
CA ASN A 335 -5.22 -29.84 15.07
C ASN A 335 -4.17 -28.74 15.31
N THR A 336 -3.52 -28.30 14.24
CA THR A 336 -2.34 -27.40 14.27
C THR A 336 -2.64 -26.10 13.53
N ALA A 337 -2.25 -24.98 14.12
CA ALA A 337 -2.26 -23.68 13.47
C ALA A 337 -1.10 -23.61 12.47
N PHE A 338 -1.38 -23.91 11.20
CA PHE A 338 -0.45 -23.68 10.11
C PHE A 338 -0.51 -22.21 9.69
N ILE A 339 0.65 -21.55 9.69
CA ILE A 339 0.78 -20.12 9.38
C ILE A 339 1.89 -19.93 8.34
N GLY A 340 1.61 -19.28 7.21
CA GLY A 340 2.64 -18.99 6.22
C GLY A 340 3.65 -17.96 6.74
N ILE A 341 3.17 -16.74 6.97
CA ILE A 341 3.91 -15.66 7.64
C ILE A 341 3.09 -15.20 8.86
N GLN A 342 3.71 -15.21 10.05
CA GLN A 342 3.12 -14.70 11.28
C GLN A 342 3.81 -13.41 11.72
N ALA A 343 3.12 -12.28 11.65
CA ALA A 343 3.57 -11.03 12.24
C ALA A 343 3.19 -10.97 13.74
N ASN A 344 3.99 -11.71 14.53
CA ASN A 344 3.85 -11.94 15.96
C ASN A 344 4.65 -10.88 16.75
N HIS A 345 4.35 -9.59 16.57
CA HIS A 345 5.01 -8.54 17.36
C HIS A 345 4.59 -8.60 18.83
N GLY A 346 5.38 -8.00 19.72
CA GLY A 346 5.09 -8.04 21.15
C GLY A 346 5.96 -7.11 22.00
N SER A 347 6.28 -5.94 21.45
CA SER A 347 6.97 -4.83 22.10
C SER A 347 6.86 -3.58 21.24
N THR A 348 6.67 -2.42 21.87
CA THR A 348 6.57 -1.10 21.23
C THR A 348 7.96 -0.42 21.17
N PRO A 349 8.29 0.40 20.16
CA PRO A 349 7.50 0.74 18.98
C PRO A 349 7.38 -0.42 18.01
N ASP A 350 6.16 -0.66 17.54
CA ASP A 350 5.87 -1.70 16.57
C ASP A 350 6.46 -1.27 15.19
N PRO A 351 7.17 -2.15 14.45
CA PRO A 351 7.89 -1.78 13.22
C PRO A 351 6.98 -1.71 11.99
N LEU A 352 7.59 -1.41 10.83
CA LEU A 352 7.00 -1.65 9.51
C LEU A 352 7.37 -3.06 9.00
N ASP A 353 6.38 -3.93 8.85
CA ASP A 353 6.52 -5.21 8.15
C ASP A 353 6.19 -5.02 6.67
N GLN A 354 7.20 -5.20 5.81
CA GLN A 354 7.11 -5.11 4.35
C GLN A 354 7.08 -6.53 3.78
N ILE A 355 5.92 -6.97 3.28
CA ILE A 355 5.67 -8.37 2.91
C ILE A 355 5.25 -8.40 1.44
N TYR A 356 6.19 -8.73 0.56
CA TYR A 356 6.02 -8.58 -0.89
C TYR A 356 6.26 -9.86 -1.65
N PHE A 357 5.50 -10.17 -2.70
CA PHE A 357 5.89 -11.23 -3.64
C PHE A 357 6.19 -12.58 -2.96
N ASN A 358 5.49 -12.99 -1.90
CA ASN A 358 5.69 -14.32 -1.31
C ASN A 358 4.69 -15.30 -1.92
N THR A 359 5.12 -16.52 -2.24
CA THR A 359 4.21 -17.62 -2.61
C THR A 359 4.04 -18.55 -1.41
N ILE A 360 2.81 -18.68 -0.94
CA ILE A 360 2.47 -19.48 0.24
C ILE A 360 1.38 -20.48 -0.13
N GLN A 361 1.64 -21.75 0.12
CA GLN A 361 0.66 -22.82 0.06
C GLN A 361 0.48 -23.48 1.42
N ILE A 362 -0.77 -23.59 1.86
CA ILE A 362 -1.17 -24.38 3.02
C ILE A 362 -2.21 -25.39 2.55
N SER A 363 -2.02 -26.66 2.88
CA SER A 363 -2.87 -27.76 2.42
C SER A 363 -3.11 -28.80 3.52
N GLY A 364 -3.62 -29.98 3.13
CA GLY A 364 -3.93 -31.10 4.02
C GLY A 364 -5.30 -30.98 4.71
N THR A 365 -5.63 -32.00 5.51
CA THR A 365 -6.96 -32.15 6.11
C THR A 365 -6.82 -32.36 7.61
N ALA A 366 -7.32 -31.42 8.43
CA ALA A 366 -7.42 -31.62 9.87
C ALA A 366 -8.44 -32.74 10.17
N GLY A 367 -8.04 -33.76 10.92
CA GLY A 367 -8.91 -34.89 11.22
C GLY A 367 -10.03 -34.53 12.20
N VAL A 368 -9.72 -33.69 13.19
CA VAL A 368 -10.62 -33.18 14.23
C VAL A 368 -10.13 -31.83 14.76
N GLY A 369 -10.98 -31.11 15.49
CA GLY A 369 -10.63 -29.89 16.22
C GLY A 369 -10.93 -28.60 15.46
N SER A 370 -10.78 -27.47 16.15
CA SER A 370 -11.24 -26.15 15.70
C SER A 370 -10.12 -25.13 15.49
N ILE A 371 -8.84 -25.54 15.49
CA ILE A 371 -7.73 -24.60 15.34
C ILE A 371 -7.62 -24.15 13.87
N PRO A 372 -7.65 -22.83 13.60
CA PRO A 372 -7.59 -22.28 12.23
C PRO A 372 -6.19 -22.31 11.62
N SER A 373 -6.10 -22.11 10.30
CA SER A 373 -4.85 -21.85 9.57
C SER A 373 -4.90 -20.50 8.85
N PHE A 374 -3.73 -19.92 8.54
CA PHE A 374 -3.61 -18.57 7.99
C PHE A 374 -2.46 -18.50 6.96
N GLY A 375 -2.70 -18.01 5.75
CA GLY A 375 -1.61 -17.68 4.83
C GLY A 375 -0.71 -16.57 5.40
N PHE A 376 -1.34 -15.44 5.74
CA PHE A 376 -0.76 -14.37 6.56
C PHE A 376 -1.61 -14.14 7.82
N LEU A 377 -0.95 -14.07 8.98
CA LEU A 377 -1.57 -13.64 10.24
C LEU A 377 -0.81 -12.44 10.82
N ARG A 378 -1.50 -11.31 10.92
CA ARG A 378 -1.15 -10.23 11.82
C ARG A 378 -1.71 -10.54 13.21
N GLY A 379 -0.83 -10.88 14.15
CA GLY A 379 -1.24 -11.25 15.52
C GLY A 379 -0.56 -12.53 16.04
N ASP A 380 -0.76 -12.79 17.33
CA ASP A 380 -0.15 -13.92 18.05
C ASP A 380 -1.16 -14.93 18.60
N LEU A 381 -2.43 -14.85 18.15
CA LEU A 381 -3.58 -15.65 18.60
C LEU A 381 -4.04 -15.36 20.04
N THR A 382 -3.50 -14.36 20.74
CA THR A 382 -3.97 -13.94 22.07
C THR A 382 -5.10 -12.91 21.99
N ALA A 383 -5.67 -12.55 23.14
CA ALA A 383 -6.69 -11.49 23.26
C ALA A 383 -6.16 -10.06 23.06
N SER A 384 -4.85 -9.87 22.88
CA SER A 384 -4.21 -8.55 22.76
C SER A 384 -3.84 -8.24 21.32
N ALA A 385 -4.52 -7.25 20.72
CA ALA A 385 -4.27 -6.80 19.35
C ALA A 385 -2.83 -6.31 19.13
N ARG A 386 -2.36 -6.40 17.89
CA ARG A 386 -1.06 -5.93 17.39
C ARG A 386 -1.23 -4.83 16.36
N ASN A 387 -0.37 -3.83 16.45
CA ASN A 387 -0.53 -2.51 15.85
C ASN A 387 0.64 -2.12 14.94
N GLN A 388 1.55 -3.06 14.61
CA GLN A 388 2.66 -2.82 13.70
C GLN A 388 2.17 -2.39 12.32
N THR A 389 2.91 -1.51 11.66
CA THR A 389 2.52 -1.05 10.32
C THR A 389 2.74 -2.19 9.33
N ILE A 390 1.73 -2.50 8.52
CA ILE A 390 1.82 -3.49 7.45
C ILE A 390 1.88 -2.80 6.09
N ASP A 391 2.72 -3.35 5.22
CA ASP A 391 2.62 -3.19 3.78
C ASP A 391 2.71 -4.59 3.12
N PHE A 392 1.57 -5.12 2.67
CA PHE A 392 1.39 -6.51 2.21
C PHE A 392 0.89 -6.53 0.76
N ARG A 393 1.80 -6.63 -0.21
CA ARG A 393 1.48 -6.48 -1.64
C ARG A 393 2.05 -7.58 -2.52
N ASN A 394 1.37 -7.88 -3.64
CA ASN A 394 1.82 -8.85 -4.64
C ASN A 394 2.04 -10.28 -4.10
N ASN A 395 1.42 -10.68 -2.98
CA ASN A 395 1.59 -12.02 -2.43
C ASN A 395 0.59 -13.02 -3.04
N LEU A 396 1.07 -14.22 -3.34
CA LEU A 396 0.27 -15.35 -3.82
C LEU A 396 0.00 -16.32 -2.67
N ILE A 397 -1.21 -16.30 -2.14
CA ILE A 397 -1.62 -17.09 -0.98
C ILE A 397 -2.64 -18.15 -1.40
N THR A 398 -2.37 -19.41 -1.06
CA THR A 398 -3.25 -20.56 -1.32
C THR A 398 -3.44 -21.40 -0.05
N ASN A 399 -4.43 -21.04 0.78
CA ASN A 399 -4.82 -21.84 1.94
C ASN A 399 -5.99 -22.77 1.57
N THR A 400 -5.63 -23.95 1.10
CA THR A 400 -6.52 -25.04 0.69
C THR A 400 -6.72 -26.10 1.79
N ARG A 401 -6.27 -25.81 3.03
CA ARG A 401 -6.49 -26.70 4.17
C ARG A 401 -8.00 -26.85 4.42
N ASN A 402 -8.42 -28.05 4.82
CA ASN A 402 -9.81 -28.38 5.11
C ASN A 402 -9.93 -29.33 6.31
N GLY A 403 -11.16 -29.76 6.63
CA GLY A 403 -11.44 -30.66 7.75
C GLY A 403 -11.50 -29.95 9.11
N GLY A 404 -11.86 -30.70 10.15
CA GLY A 404 -12.17 -30.13 11.47
C GLY A 404 -13.36 -29.16 11.44
N THR A 405 -13.40 -28.23 12.39
CA THR A 405 -14.37 -27.12 12.49
C THR A 405 -13.70 -25.75 12.52
N GLY A 406 -12.37 -25.69 12.34
CA GLY A 406 -11.61 -24.45 12.24
C GLY A 406 -11.75 -23.81 10.87
N ALA A 407 -11.69 -22.48 10.81
CA ALA A 407 -11.67 -21.76 9.54
C ALA A 407 -10.24 -21.67 8.98
N HIS A 408 -10.11 -21.66 7.65
CA HIS A 408 -8.82 -21.64 6.96
C HIS A 408 -8.74 -20.37 6.11
N PHE A 409 -7.91 -19.41 6.52
CA PHE A 409 -7.88 -18.07 5.96
C PHE A 409 -6.69 -17.84 5.03
N ALA A 410 -6.89 -17.07 3.96
CA ALA A 410 -5.75 -16.51 3.23
C ALA A 410 -5.07 -15.43 4.09
N ILE A 411 -5.86 -14.54 4.71
CA ILE A 411 -5.36 -13.41 5.50
C ILE A 411 -6.18 -13.17 6.77
N ALA A 412 -5.53 -12.77 7.86
CA ALA A 412 -6.22 -12.39 9.10
C ALA A 412 -5.55 -11.23 9.82
N ASN A 413 -6.36 -10.30 10.30
CA ASN A 413 -5.96 -9.25 11.24
C ASN A 413 -6.49 -9.59 12.64
N ASN A 414 -5.56 -9.81 13.57
CA ASN A 414 -5.79 -9.94 15.01
C ASN A 414 -6.80 -11.03 15.40
N PHE A 415 -6.73 -12.21 14.78
CA PHE A 415 -7.52 -13.38 15.19
C PHE A 415 -7.28 -13.70 16.67
N GLY A 416 -8.35 -13.88 17.45
CA GLY A 416 -8.30 -14.10 18.91
C GLY A 416 -8.45 -12.82 19.74
N ALA A 417 -8.30 -11.63 19.13
CA ALA A 417 -8.49 -10.33 19.74
C ALA A 417 -9.57 -9.50 19.02
N THR A 418 -9.93 -8.34 19.59
CA THR A 418 -10.64 -7.29 18.83
C THR A 418 -9.71 -6.76 17.75
N ALA A 419 -10.19 -6.67 16.49
CA ALA A 419 -9.36 -6.20 15.39
C ALA A 419 -9.01 -4.71 15.53
N SER A 420 -7.79 -4.34 15.10
CA SER A 420 -7.26 -2.98 15.16
C SER A 420 -6.88 -2.49 13.77
N ASN A 421 -7.30 -1.26 13.45
CA ASN A 421 -6.92 -0.51 12.26
C ASN A 421 -5.62 0.32 12.45
N THR A 422 -5.15 0.49 13.69
CA THR A 422 -3.83 1.09 13.97
C THR A 422 -2.78 0.26 13.24
N GLY A 423 -1.85 0.88 12.51
CA GLY A 423 -0.84 0.17 11.69
C GLY A 423 -1.41 -0.51 10.44
N TRP A 424 -2.66 -0.25 10.07
CA TRP A 424 -3.26 -0.72 8.81
C TRP A 424 -3.78 0.47 8.01
N PRO A 425 -2.90 1.23 7.32
CA PRO A 425 -3.33 2.31 6.44
C PRO A 425 -4.23 1.83 5.30
N VAL A 426 -4.89 2.78 4.62
CA VAL A 426 -5.62 2.49 3.37
C VAL A 426 -4.67 1.86 2.35
N ASN A 427 -5.09 0.76 1.72
CA ASN A 427 -4.27 -0.07 0.84
C ASN A 427 -2.99 -0.67 1.47
N ALA A 428 -2.92 -0.81 2.81
CA ALA A 428 -1.88 -1.57 3.51
C ALA A 428 -1.74 -3.02 3.02
N SER A 429 -2.81 -3.55 2.44
CA SER A 429 -2.82 -4.80 1.69
C SER A 429 -3.41 -4.50 0.31
N ASN A 430 -2.75 -4.87 -0.79
CA ASN A 430 -3.31 -4.76 -2.15
C ASN A 430 -2.55 -5.61 -3.19
N PHE A 431 -3.14 -5.85 -4.38
CA PHE A 431 -2.55 -6.64 -5.47
C PHE A 431 -2.16 -8.08 -5.07
N ASN A 432 -2.89 -8.69 -4.15
CA ASN A 432 -2.64 -10.05 -3.67
C ASN A 432 -3.59 -11.07 -4.32
N VAL A 433 -3.17 -12.33 -4.41
CA VAL A 433 -4.10 -13.45 -4.64
C VAL A 433 -4.35 -14.12 -3.29
N LEU A 434 -5.59 -14.05 -2.82
CA LEU A 434 -6.02 -14.47 -1.49
C LEU A 434 -6.93 -15.70 -1.59
N ASN A 435 -6.38 -16.84 -2.02
CA ASN A 435 -7.15 -18.07 -2.19
C ASN A 435 -7.36 -18.80 -0.85
N ALA A 436 -8.63 -18.93 -0.48
CA ALA A 436 -9.15 -19.81 0.57
C ALA A 436 -10.61 -20.16 0.23
N ASP A 437 -11.36 -20.75 1.16
CA ASP A 437 -12.82 -20.84 1.00
C ASP A 437 -13.44 -19.42 0.85
N SER A 438 -14.45 -19.29 -0.02
CA SER A 438 -15.09 -18.02 -0.35
C SER A 438 -15.71 -17.28 0.85
N ALA A 439 -16.06 -17.99 1.93
CA ALA A 439 -16.57 -17.42 3.18
C ALA A 439 -15.46 -17.11 4.21
N THR A 440 -14.23 -17.57 3.98
CA THR A 440 -13.09 -17.40 4.89
C THR A 440 -11.83 -16.88 4.19
N VAL A 441 -11.96 -16.05 3.15
CA VAL A 441 -10.81 -15.37 2.52
C VAL A 441 -10.05 -14.54 3.56
N GLY A 442 -10.78 -13.71 4.31
CA GLY A 442 -10.25 -12.81 5.31
C GLY A 442 -10.82 -13.05 6.72
N HIS A 443 -10.13 -12.56 7.74
CA HIS A 443 -10.69 -12.40 9.09
C HIS A 443 -10.46 -10.99 9.67
N TRP A 444 -11.55 -10.26 9.92
CA TRP A 444 -11.54 -8.95 10.58
C TRP A 444 -12.79 -8.81 11.46
N ASN A 445 -12.65 -9.02 12.78
CA ASN A 445 -13.77 -9.19 13.75
C ASN A 445 -14.75 -10.36 13.43
N GLY A 446 -14.42 -11.22 12.47
CA GLY A 446 -15.23 -12.34 11.99
C GLY A 446 -14.73 -12.82 10.64
N ASN A 447 -15.29 -13.93 10.15
CA ASN A 447 -14.95 -14.52 8.85
C ASN A 447 -15.54 -13.68 7.72
N LEU A 448 -14.76 -13.42 6.66
CA LEU A 448 -15.14 -12.56 5.56
C LEU A 448 -14.81 -13.18 4.20
N SER A 449 -15.70 -12.95 3.23
CA SER A 449 -15.38 -13.07 1.80
C SER A 449 -14.43 -11.95 1.37
N LEU A 450 -13.85 -12.05 0.17
CA LEU A 450 -12.97 -11.00 -0.37
C LEU A 450 -13.64 -9.62 -0.38
N ALA A 451 -14.94 -9.54 -0.73
CA ALA A 451 -15.68 -8.29 -0.72
C ALA A 451 -15.82 -7.71 0.71
N GLY A 452 -16.18 -8.54 1.69
CA GLY A 452 -16.25 -8.12 3.09
C GLY A 452 -14.88 -7.72 3.65
N TRP A 453 -13.82 -8.43 3.27
CA TRP A 453 -12.44 -8.11 3.62
C TRP A 453 -12.01 -6.74 3.08
N ARG A 454 -12.23 -6.45 1.79
CA ARG A 454 -11.95 -5.14 1.18
C ARG A 454 -12.62 -3.99 1.93
N THR A 455 -13.90 -4.14 2.30
CA THR A 455 -14.64 -3.14 3.09
C THR A 455 -14.06 -2.98 4.50
N ALA A 456 -13.73 -4.08 5.18
CA ALA A 456 -13.25 -4.04 6.56
C ALA A 456 -11.78 -3.55 6.70
N SER A 457 -10.93 -3.85 5.72
CA SER A 457 -9.51 -3.52 5.72
C SER A 457 -9.17 -2.18 5.05
N ALA A 458 -10.11 -1.60 4.30
CA ALA A 458 -9.89 -0.46 3.41
C ALA A 458 -8.70 -0.66 2.45
N GLY A 459 -8.54 -1.89 1.94
CA GLY A 459 -7.52 -2.29 0.99
C GLY A 459 -8.00 -3.40 0.05
N ASP A 460 -7.06 -4.07 -0.60
CA ASP A 460 -7.26 -5.23 -1.48
C ASP A 460 -8.23 -4.98 -2.67
N GLY A 461 -8.38 -3.72 -3.08
CA GLY A 461 -9.21 -3.34 -4.23
C GLY A 461 -8.77 -3.99 -5.55
N SER A 462 -7.46 -4.18 -5.72
CA SER A 462 -6.83 -4.86 -6.87
C SER A 462 -6.57 -6.35 -6.64
N SER A 463 -6.81 -6.86 -5.43
CA SER A 463 -6.53 -8.25 -5.05
C SER A 463 -7.65 -9.20 -5.48
N THR A 464 -7.34 -10.47 -5.76
CA THR A 464 -8.30 -11.48 -6.25
C THR A 464 -8.37 -12.70 -5.33
N SER A 465 -9.34 -13.59 -5.55
CA SER A 465 -9.51 -14.85 -4.80
C SER A 465 -10.29 -15.86 -5.62
N GLY A 466 -10.03 -17.16 -5.44
CA GLY A 466 -10.62 -18.24 -6.24
C GLY A 466 -9.86 -18.53 -7.53
N ILE A 467 -8.63 -18.02 -7.67
CA ILE A 467 -7.78 -18.23 -8.84
C ILE A 467 -7.19 -19.65 -8.78
N ALA A 468 -7.23 -20.40 -9.89
CA ALA A 468 -6.55 -21.69 -9.98
C ALA A 468 -5.03 -21.49 -10.03
N VAL A 469 -4.26 -22.32 -9.31
CA VAL A 469 -2.80 -22.19 -9.21
C VAL A 469 -2.15 -23.56 -9.36
N ASN A 470 -1.23 -23.68 -10.32
CA ASN A 470 -0.44 -24.88 -10.57
C ASN A 470 1.00 -24.63 -10.14
N PHE A 471 1.51 -25.43 -9.21
CA PHE A 471 2.90 -25.35 -8.73
C PHE A 471 3.74 -26.51 -9.28
N THR A 472 5.02 -26.26 -9.52
CA THR A 472 5.98 -27.26 -10.05
C THR A 472 6.13 -28.49 -9.15
N ASN A 473 6.41 -28.32 -7.85
CA ASN A 473 6.55 -29.44 -6.90
C ASN A 473 6.38 -28.99 -5.43
N PRO A 474 5.14 -28.78 -4.97
CA PRO A 474 4.87 -28.23 -3.65
C PRO A 474 5.28 -29.12 -2.47
N ALA A 475 5.44 -30.44 -2.69
CA ALA A 475 5.84 -31.39 -1.65
C ALA A 475 7.22 -31.09 -1.05
N ILE A 476 8.10 -30.44 -1.82
CA ILE A 476 9.44 -29.99 -1.42
C ILE A 476 9.56 -28.45 -1.39
N GLY A 477 8.42 -27.74 -1.33
CA GLY A 477 8.37 -26.27 -1.34
C GLY A 477 8.68 -25.62 -2.68
N ASP A 478 8.61 -26.36 -3.79
CA ASP A 478 8.76 -25.79 -5.13
C ASP A 478 7.44 -25.16 -5.57
N LEU A 479 7.34 -23.84 -5.41
CA LEU A 479 6.14 -23.07 -5.70
C LEU A 479 6.33 -22.12 -6.90
N HIS A 480 7.28 -22.44 -7.78
CA HIS A 480 7.30 -21.91 -9.15
C HIS A 480 6.00 -22.28 -9.88
N LEU A 481 5.54 -21.39 -10.74
CA LEU A 481 4.26 -21.42 -11.42
C LEU A 481 4.36 -22.22 -12.71
N ASN A 482 3.49 -23.21 -12.85
CA ASN A 482 3.41 -24.08 -14.01
C ASN A 482 2.03 -23.91 -14.68
N MET A 483 1.74 -22.68 -15.10
CA MET A 483 0.44 -22.28 -15.66
C MET A 483 0.33 -22.54 -17.17
N GLY A 484 1.47 -22.63 -17.88
CA GLY A 484 1.52 -22.68 -19.34
C GLY A 484 0.78 -21.50 -19.97
N VAL A 485 0.07 -21.74 -21.08
CA VAL A 485 -0.74 -20.73 -21.79
C VAL A 485 -2.14 -20.55 -21.19
N THR A 486 -2.35 -20.89 -19.91
CA THR A 486 -3.64 -20.69 -19.24
C THR A 486 -3.76 -19.22 -18.82
N PRO A 487 -4.71 -18.43 -19.33
CA PRO A 487 -4.86 -17.05 -18.93
C PRO A 487 -5.11 -16.93 -17.43
N THR A 488 -4.36 -16.06 -16.73
CA THR A 488 -4.49 -15.89 -15.29
C THR A 488 -4.29 -14.44 -14.87
N GLN A 489 -4.87 -14.06 -13.72
CA GLN A 489 -4.65 -12.75 -13.07
C GLN A 489 -3.44 -12.74 -12.14
N ILE A 490 -2.70 -13.86 -12.05
CA ILE A 490 -1.39 -13.93 -11.39
C ILE A 490 -0.34 -13.24 -12.27
N GLU A 491 -0.41 -13.57 -13.56
CA GLU A 491 0.35 -12.98 -14.66
C GLU A 491 0.09 -11.48 -14.73
N SER A 492 1.14 -10.65 -14.65
CA SER A 492 1.11 -9.18 -14.74
C SER A 492 0.03 -8.53 -13.85
N GLY A 493 -0.34 -9.20 -12.75
CA GLY A 493 -1.38 -8.76 -11.82
C GLY A 493 -0.88 -7.93 -10.64
N GLY A 494 0.44 -7.87 -10.44
CA GLY A 494 1.10 -7.14 -9.38
C GLY A 494 1.33 -5.67 -9.70
N THR A 495 1.95 -4.96 -8.75
CA THR A 495 2.42 -3.58 -8.92
C THR A 495 3.94 -3.49 -8.71
N PRO A 496 4.70 -2.65 -9.43
CA PRO A 496 6.12 -2.41 -9.15
C PRO A 496 6.39 -2.02 -7.69
N ILE A 497 7.44 -2.60 -7.10
CA ILE A 497 7.95 -2.24 -5.78
C ILE A 497 9.45 -2.00 -5.91
N GLU A 498 9.88 -0.75 -5.71
CA GLU A 498 11.26 -0.30 -5.96
C GLU A 498 12.33 -1.09 -5.19
N SER A 499 11.98 -1.64 -4.02
CA SER A 499 12.87 -2.46 -3.19
C SER A 499 12.86 -3.96 -3.52
N THR A 500 12.11 -4.41 -4.53
CA THR A 500 12.04 -5.82 -4.95
C THR A 500 11.81 -5.88 -6.47
N THR A 501 12.91 -5.71 -7.21
CA THR A 501 12.96 -5.65 -8.68
C THR A 501 13.30 -6.98 -9.36
N VAL A 502 13.54 -8.02 -8.57
CA VAL A 502 13.78 -9.39 -9.04
C VAL A 502 12.96 -10.40 -8.23
N ASP A 503 12.80 -11.61 -8.74
CA ASP A 503 11.98 -12.70 -8.19
C ASP A 503 12.78 -13.71 -7.29
N HIS A 504 12.34 -14.96 -7.21
CA HIS A 504 13.04 -16.08 -6.57
C HIS A 504 14.30 -16.51 -7.32
N ASP A 505 14.28 -16.55 -8.65
CA ASP A 505 15.39 -17.00 -9.49
C ASP A 505 16.32 -15.85 -9.95
N GLN A 506 16.10 -14.63 -9.45
CA GLN A 506 16.79 -13.37 -9.81
C GLN A 506 16.48 -12.86 -11.23
N GLN A 507 15.37 -13.28 -11.80
CA GLN A 507 14.74 -12.75 -13.00
C GLN A 507 14.17 -11.36 -12.71
N VAL A 508 14.27 -10.43 -13.66
CA VAL A 508 13.85 -9.03 -13.51
C VAL A 508 12.33 -8.91 -13.62
N ARG A 509 11.74 -8.02 -12.81
CA ARG A 509 10.31 -7.68 -12.82
C ARG A 509 10.08 -6.27 -13.42
N PRO A 510 9.16 -6.07 -14.39
CA PRO A 510 8.39 -7.09 -15.09
C PRO A 510 9.29 -7.95 -16.01
N GLY A 511 8.97 -9.23 -16.17
CA GLY A 511 9.71 -10.18 -17.01
C GLY A 511 9.14 -11.61 -16.91
N PRO A 512 9.94 -12.66 -17.14
CA PRO A 512 11.37 -12.67 -17.45
C PRO A 512 11.78 -11.99 -18.76
N VAL A 513 13.10 -11.80 -18.92
CA VAL A 513 13.66 -11.31 -20.18
C VAL A 513 13.43 -12.32 -21.30
N GLY A 514 12.53 -11.99 -22.23
CA GLY A 514 12.19 -12.82 -23.38
C GLY A 514 10.78 -13.43 -23.34
N SER A 515 9.92 -13.05 -22.38
CA SER A 515 8.51 -13.45 -22.34
C SER A 515 7.81 -13.24 -23.68
N VAL A 516 7.06 -14.25 -24.14
CA VAL A 516 6.33 -14.24 -25.42
C VAL A 516 4.81 -14.40 -25.26
N ASN A 517 4.31 -14.82 -24.11
CA ASN A 517 2.89 -15.12 -23.87
C ASN A 517 2.11 -13.94 -23.28
N GLY A 518 2.80 -12.88 -22.86
CA GLY A 518 2.22 -11.66 -22.32
C GLY A 518 2.88 -11.15 -21.03
N GLY A 519 3.75 -11.95 -20.39
CA GLY A 519 4.34 -11.59 -19.10
C GLY A 519 5.47 -10.59 -19.13
N ALA A 520 5.12 -9.31 -19.33
CA ALA A 520 6.05 -8.19 -19.20
C ALA A 520 5.36 -6.82 -18.96
N PHE A 521 4.05 -6.75 -18.70
CA PHE A 521 3.33 -5.48 -18.56
C PHE A 521 3.43 -4.89 -17.15
N ALA A 522 3.40 -5.76 -16.14
CA ALA A 522 3.60 -5.46 -14.72
C ALA A 522 4.19 -6.71 -14.04
N PRO A 523 4.70 -6.61 -12.80
CA PRO A 523 5.20 -7.78 -12.08
C PRO A 523 4.12 -8.82 -11.80
N ASP A 524 4.52 -10.08 -11.66
CA ASP A 524 3.63 -11.17 -11.28
C ASP A 524 3.28 -11.18 -9.79
N ILE A 525 2.11 -11.73 -9.45
CA ILE A 525 1.73 -11.95 -8.05
C ILE A 525 2.39 -13.24 -7.55
N GLY A 526 3.23 -13.13 -6.51
CA GLY A 526 3.95 -14.25 -5.91
C GLY A 526 5.47 -14.15 -6.06
N ALA A 527 6.18 -15.17 -5.60
CA ALA A 527 7.64 -15.22 -5.54
C ALA A 527 8.32 -15.47 -6.88
N ASP A 528 7.61 -16.13 -7.78
CA ASP A 528 8.05 -16.43 -9.14
C ASP A 528 7.66 -15.27 -10.08
N GLU A 529 8.42 -15.10 -11.15
CA GLU A 529 8.08 -14.24 -12.29
C GLU A 529 8.18 -15.13 -13.54
N PHE A 530 7.09 -15.29 -14.29
CA PHE A 530 6.91 -16.36 -15.27
C PHE A 530 6.34 -15.84 -16.60
N ASP A 531 6.61 -16.53 -17.71
CA ASP A 531 6.05 -16.17 -19.02
C ASP A 531 4.66 -16.79 -19.22
N GLY A 532 3.67 -16.27 -18.50
CA GLY A 532 2.27 -16.65 -18.57
C GLY A 532 1.45 -15.87 -19.61
N THR A 533 0.17 -16.24 -19.71
CA THR A 533 -0.81 -15.49 -20.50
C THR A 533 -1.63 -14.59 -19.58
N TYR A 534 -1.66 -13.29 -19.89
CA TYR A 534 -2.43 -12.31 -19.13
C TYR A 534 -3.95 -12.55 -19.29
N LEU A 535 -4.69 -12.55 -18.19
CA LEU A 535 -6.16 -12.54 -18.21
C LEU A 535 -6.69 -11.13 -17.93
N ASP A 536 -7.04 -10.42 -18.99
CA ASP A 536 -7.72 -9.13 -18.87
C ASP A 536 -9.20 -9.32 -18.50
N VAL A 537 -9.64 -8.56 -17.50
CA VAL A 537 -11.02 -8.50 -16.99
C VAL A 537 -11.49 -7.06 -16.78
N ILE A 538 -10.69 -6.08 -17.22
CA ILE A 538 -10.93 -4.66 -17.02
C ILE A 538 -11.40 -4.10 -18.36
N ALA A 539 -12.50 -3.35 -18.36
CA ALA A 539 -12.97 -2.69 -19.56
C ALA A 539 -12.11 -1.44 -19.87
N PRO A 540 -11.97 -1.03 -21.15
CA PRO A 540 -11.15 0.12 -21.52
C PRO A 540 -11.51 1.39 -20.76
N ASN A 541 -10.48 2.09 -20.29
CA ASN A 541 -10.63 3.41 -19.69
C ASN A 541 -10.88 4.46 -20.78
N ILE A 542 -11.97 5.21 -20.67
CA ILE A 542 -12.41 6.20 -21.67
C ILE A 542 -12.42 7.58 -21.02
N VAL A 543 -11.65 8.54 -21.54
CA VAL A 543 -11.55 9.91 -21.02
C VAL A 543 -11.76 10.93 -22.14
N TYR A 544 -12.68 11.88 -21.95
CA TYR A 544 -12.88 13.00 -22.86
C TYR A 544 -13.37 14.25 -22.14
N ALA A 545 -13.15 15.43 -22.73
CA ALA A 545 -13.81 16.67 -22.31
C ALA A 545 -15.16 16.79 -23.03
N ALA A 546 -16.24 17.07 -22.29
CA ALA A 546 -17.56 17.20 -22.89
C ALA A 546 -17.60 18.36 -23.91
N LEU A 547 -18.18 18.11 -25.08
CA LEU A 547 -18.45 19.14 -26.09
C LEU A 547 -19.28 20.28 -25.48
N PRO A 548 -18.88 21.55 -25.64
CA PRO A 548 -19.68 22.69 -25.21
C PRO A 548 -20.91 22.88 -26.11
N ASN A 549 -21.86 23.69 -25.63
CA ASN A 549 -22.96 24.23 -26.45
C ASN A 549 -22.42 24.94 -27.70
N THR A 550 -23.22 24.98 -28.76
CA THR A 550 -22.79 25.47 -30.07
C THR A 550 -23.92 26.10 -30.86
N THR A 551 -23.60 26.99 -31.78
CA THR A 551 -24.50 27.50 -32.83
C THR A 551 -24.41 26.68 -34.11
N PHE A 552 -23.39 25.83 -34.26
CA PHE A 552 -23.15 25.07 -35.48
C PHE A 552 -24.11 23.89 -35.61
N THR A 553 -24.78 23.82 -36.76
CA THR A 553 -25.65 22.70 -37.17
C THR A 553 -24.91 21.62 -37.96
N ALA A 554 -23.63 21.83 -38.29
CA ALA A 554 -22.75 20.83 -38.89
C ALA A 554 -22.30 19.77 -37.86
N ASP A 555 -21.89 18.60 -38.35
CA ASP A 555 -21.37 17.48 -37.56
C ASP A 555 -20.27 17.91 -36.56
N ARG A 556 -20.26 17.29 -35.38
CA ARG A 556 -19.26 17.55 -34.33
C ARG A 556 -18.40 16.32 -34.10
N THR A 557 -17.12 16.53 -33.84
CA THR A 557 -16.19 15.45 -33.49
C THR A 557 -15.75 15.63 -32.04
N LEU A 558 -15.98 14.60 -31.23
CA LEU A 558 -15.44 14.44 -29.90
C LEU A 558 -14.06 13.76 -30.00
N SER A 559 -13.08 14.27 -29.26
CA SER A 559 -11.78 13.62 -29.09
C SER A 559 -11.77 12.88 -27.75
N ALA A 560 -11.63 11.55 -27.78
CA ALA A 560 -11.61 10.70 -26.60
C ALA A 560 -10.29 9.94 -26.51
N THR A 561 -9.58 10.06 -25.39
CA THR A 561 -8.45 9.18 -25.08
C THR A 561 -9.01 7.88 -24.54
N ILE A 562 -8.64 6.75 -25.15
CA ILE A 562 -9.05 5.41 -24.73
C ILE A 562 -7.80 4.55 -24.59
N SER A 563 -7.67 3.89 -23.45
CA SER A 563 -6.50 3.08 -23.08
C SER A 563 -6.91 1.78 -22.43
N ASP A 564 -6.17 0.71 -22.73
CA ASP A 564 -6.45 -0.65 -22.29
C ASP A 564 -5.18 -1.52 -22.36
N PHE A 565 -5.05 -2.55 -21.51
CA PHE A 565 -3.84 -3.37 -21.43
C PHE A 565 -3.81 -4.49 -22.49
N SER A 566 -4.89 -5.25 -22.67
CA SER A 566 -5.00 -6.20 -23.78
C SER A 566 -5.22 -5.49 -25.13
N GLY A 567 -5.67 -4.24 -25.08
CA GLY A 567 -5.75 -3.31 -26.20
C GLY A 567 -7.19 -3.06 -26.63
N VAL A 568 -7.49 -1.81 -26.93
CA VAL A 568 -8.81 -1.37 -27.41
C VAL A 568 -9.10 -2.02 -28.77
N ALA A 569 -10.27 -2.67 -28.88
CA ALA A 569 -10.65 -3.38 -30.09
C ALA A 569 -10.76 -2.46 -31.32
N THR A 570 -10.66 -3.05 -32.51
CA THR A 570 -10.69 -2.32 -33.79
C THR A 570 -11.67 -2.98 -34.77
N GLY A 571 -11.81 -2.41 -35.98
CA GLY A 571 -12.68 -2.97 -37.02
C GLY A 571 -14.16 -2.91 -36.64
N GLY A 572 -14.87 -4.03 -36.78
CA GLY A 572 -16.32 -4.11 -36.51
C GLY A 572 -16.74 -3.90 -35.05
N VAL A 573 -15.78 -3.93 -34.12
CA VAL A 573 -15.95 -3.68 -32.68
C VAL A 573 -15.06 -2.54 -32.17
N ALA A 574 -14.63 -1.64 -33.07
CA ALA A 574 -14.00 -0.38 -32.66
C ALA A 574 -14.91 0.44 -31.71
N PRO A 575 -14.34 1.27 -30.81
CA PRO A 575 -15.10 2.18 -29.96
C PRO A 575 -16.17 2.95 -30.73
N ARG A 576 -17.30 3.21 -30.09
CA ARG A 576 -18.44 3.90 -30.70
C ARG A 576 -18.91 5.05 -29.85
N ILE A 577 -19.31 6.12 -30.52
CA ILE A 577 -20.12 7.17 -29.89
C ILE A 577 -21.59 6.87 -30.16
N TYR A 578 -22.37 6.83 -29.08
CA TYR A 578 -23.83 6.77 -29.12
C TYR A 578 -24.38 8.17 -28.86
N TYR A 579 -25.40 8.55 -29.60
CA TYR A 579 -26.00 9.87 -29.47
C TYR A 579 -27.48 9.90 -29.89
N ARG A 580 -28.24 10.81 -29.28
CA ARG A 580 -29.64 11.08 -29.63
C ARG A 580 -29.96 12.56 -29.51
N LYS A 581 -31.02 12.97 -30.19
CA LYS A 581 -31.60 14.31 -30.09
C LYS A 581 -32.80 14.29 -29.15
N ASN A 582 -32.78 15.13 -28.13
CA ASN A 582 -33.81 15.21 -27.09
C ASN A 582 -34.13 13.81 -26.51
N ALA A 583 -35.40 13.43 -26.42
CA ALA A 583 -35.84 12.08 -26.02
C ALA A 583 -36.03 11.12 -27.22
N GLY A 584 -35.39 11.39 -28.37
CA GLY A 584 -35.53 10.63 -29.60
C GLY A 584 -34.74 9.31 -29.64
N ALA A 585 -34.76 8.66 -30.80
CA ALA A 585 -34.03 7.42 -31.07
C ALA A 585 -32.51 7.59 -30.90
N LEU A 586 -31.85 6.51 -30.48
CA LEU A 586 -30.40 6.47 -30.28
C LEU A 586 -29.71 5.95 -31.55
N PHE A 587 -28.72 6.70 -32.02
CA PHE A 587 -27.86 6.38 -33.15
C PHE A 587 -26.45 6.08 -32.65
N SER A 588 -25.63 5.42 -33.47
CA SER A 588 -24.21 5.21 -33.13
C SER A 588 -23.29 5.22 -34.34
N ARG A 589 -22.09 5.76 -34.17
CA ARG A 589 -21.02 5.76 -35.16
C ARG A 589 -19.74 5.20 -34.55
N ALA A 590 -18.96 4.48 -35.34
CA ALA A 590 -17.63 4.04 -34.93
C ALA A 590 -16.68 5.25 -34.87
N CYS A 591 -15.86 5.28 -33.82
CA CYS A 591 -14.75 6.21 -33.69
C CYS A 591 -13.53 5.65 -34.43
N THR A 592 -12.66 6.53 -34.89
CA THR A 592 -11.41 6.17 -35.58
C THR A 592 -10.20 6.53 -34.73
N LEU A 593 -9.22 5.63 -34.63
CA LEU A 593 -7.94 5.92 -33.98
C LEU A 593 -7.23 7.02 -34.78
N ALA A 594 -7.10 8.22 -34.20
CA ALA A 594 -6.52 9.38 -34.85
C ALA A 594 -5.02 9.52 -34.56
N SER A 595 -4.57 9.10 -33.37
CA SER A 595 -3.16 9.04 -32.98
C SER A 595 -2.95 8.09 -31.79
N GLY A 596 -1.70 7.71 -31.53
CA GLY A 596 -1.33 6.75 -30.49
C GLY A 596 -1.44 5.30 -30.97
N THR A 597 -1.75 4.37 -30.05
CA THR A 597 -1.88 2.94 -30.31
C THR A 597 -3.22 2.41 -29.79
N VAL A 598 -3.51 1.13 -30.02
CA VAL A 598 -4.67 0.46 -29.40
C VAL A 598 -4.55 0.35 -27.87
N PHE A 599 -3.33 0.39 -27.32
CA PHE A 599 -3.11 0.33 -25.86
C PHE A 599 -3.30 1.69 -25.18
N SER A 600 -3.00 2.78 -25.90
CA SER A 600 -3.30 4.14 -25.46
C SER A 600 -3.37 5.05 -26.69
N GLY A 601 -4.58 5.50 -27.02
CA GLY A 601 -4.88 6.18 -28.27
C GLY A 601 -5.87 7.31 -28.14
N THR A 602 -5.74 8.31 -29.00
CA THR A 602 -6.76 9.36 -29.18
C THR A 602 -7.69 8.96 -30.31
N TRP A 603 -8.98 8.83 -30.00
CA TRP A 603 -10.04 8.39 -30.89
C TRP A 603 -10.93 9.56 -31.29
N SER A 604 -11.14 9.72 -32.60
CA SER A 604 -12.03 10.70 -33.21
C SER A 604 -13.44 10.10 -33.31
N CYS A 605 -14.37 10.63 -32.53
CA CYS A 605 -15.75 10.15 -32.42
C CYS A 605 -16.73 11.19 -33.00
N THR A 606 -17.23 10.96 -34.22
CA THR A 606 -18.11 11.92 -34.91
C THR A 606 -19.59 11.70 -34.58
N ILE A 607 -20.24 12.75 -34.10
CA ILE A 607 -21.70 12.90 -34.00
C ILE A 607 -22.18 13.48 -35.33
N ASN A 608 -22.88 12.65 -36.12
CA ASN A 608 -23.44 13.07 -37.39
C ASN A 608 -24.85 13.64 -37.17
N HIS A 609 -25.08 14.89 -37.57
CA HIS A 609 -26.37 15.54 -37.38
C HIS A 609 -27.42 15.12 -38.41
N ALA A 610 -27.02 14.58 -39.58
CA ALA A 610 -27.98 14.08 -40.55
C ALA A 610 -28.72 12.82 -40.04
N ASP A 611 -28.04 11.96 -39.27
CA ASP A 611 -28.68 10.84 -38.55
C ASP A 611 -29.79 11.31 -37.59
N LEU A 612 -29.65 12.51 -37.02
CA LEU A 612 -30.63 13.14 -36.14
C LEU A 612 -31.77 13.88 -36.88
N ALA A 613 -31.88 13.68 -38.20
CA ALA A 613 -32.72 14.44 -39.12
C ALA A 613 -32.41 15.96 -39.14
N GLY A 614 -31.13 16.30 -38.96
CA GLY A 614 -30.66 17.67 -38.74
C GLY A 614 -30.88 18.14 -37.31
N VAL A 615 -30.25 19.26 -36.95
CA VAL A 615 -30.41 19.90 -35.63
C VAL A 615 -30.72 21.38 -35.80
N VAL A 616 -31.53 21.94 -34.91
CA VAL A 616 -31.92 23.36 -34.90
C VAL A 616 -31.78 23.96 -33.49
N THR A 617 -31.87 25.28 -33.37
CA THR A 617 -31.76 25.97 -32.08
C THR A 617 -32.72 25.39 -31.03
N ASN A 618 -32.19 25.19 -29.82
CA ASN A 618 -32.78 24.51 -28.66
C ASN A 618 -32.86 22.98 -28.72
N ASP A 619 -32.41 22.31 -29.78
CA ASP A 619 -32.19 20.86 -29.73
C ASP A 619 -31.06 20.52 -28.74
N VAL A 620 -31.29 19.55 -27.85
CA VAL A 620 -30.28 18.99 -26.94
C VAL A 620 -29.78 17.68 -27.52
N VAL A 621 -28.48 17.58 -27.78
CA VAL A 621 -27.86 16.32 -28.21
C VAL A 621 -27.19 15.66 -27.01
N GLN A 622 -27.71 14.49 -26.63
CA GLN A 622 -27.14 13.64 -25.59
C GLN A 622 -26.24 12.58 -26.21
N TYR A 623 -25.09 12.28 -25.61
CA TYR A 623 -24.11 11.33 -26.11
C TYR A 623 -23.27 10.68 -25.00
N PHE A 624 -22.66 9.55 -25.34
CA PHE A 624 -21.69 8.82 -24.53
C PHE A 624 -20.80 7.98 -25.46
N VAL A 625 -19.58 7.67 -25.01
CA VAL A 625 -18.64 6.80 -25.74
C VAL A 625 -18.63 5.43 -25.08
N VAL A 626 -18.64 4.38 -25.89
CA VAL A 626 -18.55 2.98 -25.49
C VAL A 626 -17.33 2.36 -26.16
N ALA A 627 -16.52 1.61 -25.41
CA ALA A 627 -15.38 0.88 -25.93
C ALA A 627 -15.35 -0.53 -25.35
N GLN A 628 -14.74 -1.45 -26.10
CA GLN A 628 -14.36 -2.77 -25.61
C GLN A 628 -12.92 -3.05 -25.96
N ASP A 629 -12.30 -3.91 -25.17
CA ASP A 629 -10.96 -4.47 -25.42
C ASP A 629 -11.04 -5.67 -26.38
N VAL A 630 -9.89 -6.29 -26.65
CA VAL A 630 -9.78 -7.50 -27.49
C VAL A 630 -10.50 -8.72 -26.88
N PRO A 631 -10.39 -9.01 -25.57
CA PRO A 631 -11.18 -10.06 -24.88
C PRO A 631 -12.71 -9.85 -24.85
N GLY A 632 -13.19 -8.60 -24.94
CA GLY A 632 -14.62 -8.24 -24.97
C GLY A 632 -15.17 -7.59 -23.69
N ASN A 633 -14.33 -7.21 -22.72
CA ASN A 633 -14.72 -6.40 -21.57
C ASN A 633 -15.23 -5.03 -22.07
N LEU A 634 -16.44 -4.65 -21.65
CA LEU A 634 -17.19 -3.51 -22.22
C LEU A 634 -17.34 -2.37 -21.20
N GLY A 635 -16.98 -1.15 -21.60
CA GLY A 635 -17.05 0.05 -20.77
C GLY A 635 -17.70 1.24 -21.51
N ALA A 636 -18.20 2.20 -20.74
CA ALA A 636 -18.77 3.44 -21.26
C ALA A 636 -18.39 4.65 -20.41
N ASN A 637 -18.29 5.83 -21.05
CA ASN A 637 -18.21 7.12 -20.38
C ASN A 637 -19.28 8.07 -20.95
N PRO A 638 -20.20 8.60 -20.12
CA PRO A 638 -20.42 8.25 -18.71
C PRO A 638 -20.86 6.79 -18.55
N GLY A 639 -20.55 6.15 -17.42
CA GLY A 639 -20.79 4.72 -17.20
C GLY A 639 -22.01 4.38 -16.34
N ASP A 640 -22.50 5.31 -15.51
CA ASP A 640 -23.50 5.00 -14.48
C ASP A 640 -24.84 4.54 -15.08
N GLY A 641 -25.24 3.31 -14.78
CA GLY A 641 -26.47 2.70 -15.28
C GLY A 641 -26.37 2.09 -16.70
N PHE A 642 -25.19 2.13 -17.33
CA PHE A 642 -24.95 1.53 -18.63
C PHE A 642 -25.07 0.00 -18.60
N VAL A 643 -25.72 -0.58 -19.63
CA VAL A 643 -25.75 -2.02 -19.89
C VAL A 643 -25.67 -2.27 -21.40
N GLY A 644 -24.79 -3.19 -21.81
CA GLY A 644 -24.66 -3.67 -23.18
C GLY A 644 -23.93 -5.02 -23.24
N THR A 645 -23.86 -5.63 -24.41
CA THR A 645 -23.19 -6.94 -24.62
C THR A 645 -21.97 -6.85 -25.54
N ASN A 646 -21.84 -5.78 -26.31
CA ASN A 646 -20.64 -5.37 -27.05
C ASN A 646 -20.84 -3.90 -27.49
N VAL A 647 -19.83 -3.27 -28.09
CA VAL A 647 -19.93 -1.85 -28.51
C VAL A 647 -21.09 -1.57 -29.47
N ASN A 648 -21.59 -2.53 -30.22
CA ASN A 648 -22.71 -2.36 -31.17
C ASN A 648 -24.10 -2.64 -30.55
N VAL A 649 -24.17 -3.18 -29.33
CA VAL A 649 -25.43 -3.62 -28.70
C VAL A 649 -25.53 -3.09 -27.27
N VAL A 650 -26.10 -1.88 -27.16
CA VAL A 650 -26.43 -1.23 -25.88
C VAL A 650 -27.91 -1.44 -25.57
N THR A 651 -28.22 -2.03 -24.42
CA THR A 651 -29.61 -2.27 -23.97
C THR A 651 -30.10 -1.16 -23.05
N THR A 652 -29.21 -0.59 -22.23
CA THR A 652 -29.50 0.50 -21.30
C THR A 652 -28.43 1.59 -21.46
N PRO A 653 -28.77 2.77 -22.00
CA PRO A 653 -27.86 3.92 -22.00
C PRO A 653 -27.53 4.40 -20.58
N PRO A 654 -26.44 5.15 -20.38
CA PRO A 654 -26.12 5.74 -19.08
C PRO A 654 -27.27 6.62 -18.57
N SER A 655 -27.45 6.65 -17.25
CA SER A 655 -28.50 7.43 -16.57
C SER A 655 -28.31 8.94 -16.72
N THR A 656 -27.06 9.39 -16.83
CA THR A 656 -26.65 10.80 -17.02
C THR A 656 -25.63 10.93 -18.17
N PRO A 657 -26.06 10.83 -19.44
CA PRO A 657 -25.16 11.01 -20.58
C PRO A 657 -24.55 12.42 -20.62
N SER A 658 -23.42 12.58 -21.32
CA SER A 658 -22.93 13.91 -21.69
C SER A 658 -23.92 14.58 -22.65
N GLN A 659 -23.98 15.91 -22.67
CA GLN A 659 -24.87 16.62 -23.59
C GLN A 659 -24.34 18.00 -23.97
N TYR A 660 -24.79 18.50 -25.12
CA TYR A 660 -24.70 19.91 -25.52
C TYR A 660 -26.00 20.35 -26.15
N THR A 661 -26.28 21.65 -26.09
CA THR A 661 -27.43 22.28 -26.75
C THR A 661 -26.96 23.00 -28.01
N ILE A 662 -27.77 22.93 -29.07
CA ILE A 662 -27.68 23.87 -30.19
C ILE A 662 -28.24 25.21 -29.70
N ALA A 663 -27.35 26.05 -29.19
CA ALA A 663 -27.67 27.25 -28.45
C ALA A 663 -28.05 28.43 -29.35
N THR A 664 -28.77 29.39 -28.78
CA THR A 664 -29.06 30.68 -29.42
C THR A 664 -27.77 31.49 -29.58
N ALA A 665 -27.53 31.96 -30.80
CA ALA A 665 -26.43 32.87 -31.13
C ALA A 665 -26.73 34.30 -30.65
N PHE A 666 -25.77 34.91 -29.95
CA PHE A 666 -25.84 36.31 -29.52
C PHE A 666 -24.79 37.17 -30.22
N SER A 667 -25.26 38.20 -30.93
CA SER A 667 -24.43 39.26 -31.51
C SER A 667 -25.28 40.51 -31.77
N GLY A 668 -24.67 41.70 -31.75
CA GLY A 668 -25.39 42.95 -32.04
C GLY A 668 -26.11 43.53 -30.82
N VAL A 669 -27.31 44.06 -31.01
CA VAL A 669 -28.02 44.88 -30.01
C VAL A 669 -29.39 44.28 -29.67
N TYR A 670 -29.66 44.12 -28.37
CA TYR A 670 -30.90 43.58 -27.82
C TYR A 670 -31.51 44.59 -26.85
N SER A 671 -32.84 44.67 -26.79
CA SER A 671 -33.56 45.49 -25.81
C SER A 671 -33.90 44.69 -24.54
N VAL A 672 -33.95 45.38 -23.41
CA VAL A 672 -34.34 44.83 -22.10
C VAL A 672 -35.31 45.78 -21.41
N GLY A 673 -36.55 45.35 -21.16
CA GLY A 673 -37.59 46.24 -20.65
C GLY A 673 -39.00 45.65 -20.70
N ALA A 674 -39.98 46.42 -20.25
CA ALA A 674 -41.39 46.08 -20.30
C ALA A 674 -41.88 45.97 -21.76
N GLY A 675 -42.37 44.80 -22.14
CA GLY A 675 -42.81 44.50 -23.51
C GLY A 675 -41.69 43.97 -24.43
N GLU A 676 -40.45 43.90 -23.96
CA GLU A 676 -39.32 43.33 -24.70
C GLU A 676 -39.23 41.80 -24.49
N VAL A 677 -38.43 41.11 -25.31
CA VAL A 677 -38.13 39.67 -25.17
C VAL A 677 -37.46 39.37 -23.83
N PHE A 678 -36.53 40.25 -23.39
CA PHE A 678 -35.93 40.18 -22.07
C PHE A 678 -36.54 41.25 -21.17
N THR A 679 -37.30 40.83 -20.16
CA THR A 679 -37.94 41.76 -19.21
C THR A 679 -37.11 42.00 -17.94
N SER A 680 -35.94 41.36 -17.82
CA SER A 680 -35.06 41.42 -16.66
C SER A 680 -33.63 41.01 -17.01
N LEU A 681 -32.66 41.34 -16.14
CA LEU A 681 -31.27 40.91 -16.28
C LEU A 681 -30.99 39.59 -15.54
N THR A 682 -31.47 39.45 -14.30
CA THR A 682 -31.00 38.44 -13.32
C THR A 682 -32.05 37.40 -12.91
N ASN A 683 -33.27 37.48 -13.45
CA ASN A 683 -34.32 36.48 -13.17
C ASN A 683 -34.15 35.25 -14.07
N ALA A 684 -34.86 34.17 -13.75
CA ALA A 684 -35.12 33.11 -14.73
C ALA A 684 -35.88 33.71 -15.94
N GLY A 685 -35.49 33.31 -17.15
CA GLY A 685 -35.88 33.93 -18.42
C GLY A 685 -35.18 35.26 -18.74
N GLY A 686 -34.33 35.78 -17.83
CA GLY A 686 -33.60 37.04 -18.01
C GLY A 686 -32.33 36.90 -18.86
N VAL A 687 -31.71 38.05 -19.18
CA VAL A 687 -30.49 38.14 -20.00
C VAL A 687 -29.38 37.21 -19.52
N PHE A 688 -29.17 37.08 -18.22
CA PHE A 688 -28.10 36.26 -17.67
C PHE A 688 -28.28 34.77 -17.96
N GLU A 689 -29.50 34.25 -17.84
CA GLU A 689 -29.79 32.86 -18.18
C GLU A 689 -29.68 32.62 -19.68
N ALA A 690 -30.16 33.57 -20.48
CA ALA A 690 -30.08 33.52 -21.93
C ALA A 690 -28.63 33.47 -22.44
N ILE A 691 -27.72 34.24 -21.83
CA ILE A 691 -26.30 34.25 -22.19
C ILE A 691 -25.57 33.02 -21.62
N ASN A 692 -25.89 32.57 -20.40
CA ASN A 692 -25.32 31.34 -19.83
C ASN A 692 -25.64 30.09 -20.67
N ASN A 693 -26.85 30.03 -21.24
CA ASN A 693 -27.30 28.94 -22.11
C ASN A 693 -26.97 29.18 -23.59
N GLY A 694 -26.54 30.41 -23.93
CA GLY A 694 -26.26 30.89 -25.27
C GLY A 694 -24.78 30.78 -25.69
N VAL A 695 -24.49 31.28 -26.89
CA VAL A 695 -23.14 31.40 -27.42
C VAL A 695 -22.98 32.78 -28.05
N LEU A 696 -21.88 33.49 -27.75
CA LEU A 696 -21.59 34.76 -28.41
C LEU A 696 -20.86 34.51 -29.74
N THR A 697 -21.43 35.05 -30.81
CA THR A 697 -20.85 35.07 -32.16
C THR A 697 -20.40 36.48 -32.58
N GLY A 698 -20.46 37.43 -31.65
CA GLY A 698 -20.08 38.82 -31.84
C GLY A 698 -20.22 39.64 -30.57
N ASN A 699 -19.69 40.86 -30.60
CA ASN A 699 -19.94 41.84 -29.54
C ASN A 699 -21.45 42.05 -29.36
N THR A 700 -21.91 41.98 -28.11
CA THR A 700 -23.34 41.97 -27.77
C THR A 700 -23.64 43.13 -26.81
N THR A 701 -24.68 43.91 -27.11
CA THR A 701 -25.12 45.05 -26.28
C THR A 701 -26.58 44.88 -25.85
N PHE A 702 -26.84 44.95 -24.55
CA PHE A 702 -28.17 44.99 -23.97
C PHE A 702 -28.54 46.43 -23.59
N ASN A 703 -29.51 46.98 -24.31
CA ASN A 703 -30.08 48.31 -24.10
C ASN A 703 -31.28 48.22 -23.16
N ILE A 704 -31.19 48.84 -21.98
CA ILE A 704 -32.30 48.90 -21.03
C ILE A 704 -33.30 49.97 -21.52
N THR A 705 -34.48 49.55 -21.99
CA THR A 705 -35.49 50.42 -22.63
C THR A 705 -36.61 50.86 -21.69
N SER A 706 -36.75 50.24 -20.51
CA SER A 706 -37.60 50.72 -19.41
C SER A 706 -36.92 50.47 -18.05
N ASP A 707 -37.50 51.00 -16.98
CA ASP A 707 -37.08 50.59 -15.63
C ASP A 707 -37.35 49.11 -15.40
N LEU A 708 -36.42 48.42 -14.72
CA LEU A 708 -36.51 47.02 -14.33
C LEU A 708 -36.71 46.97 -12.81
N SER A 709 -37.94 46.93 -12.34
CA SER A 709 -38.30 47.13 -10.92
C SER A 709 -38.37 45.86 -10.07
N ALA A 710 -38.18 44.68 -10.69
CA ALA A 710 -38.42 43.37 -10.09
C ALA A 710 -37.27 42.37 -10.35
N GLU A 711 -36.03 42.82 -10.19
CA GLU A 711 -34.86 41.92 -10.22
C GLU A 711 -34.82 41.05 -8.95
N THR A 712 -34.59 39.76 -9.14
CA THR A 712 -34.54 38.74 -8.08
C THR A 712 -33.12 38.35 -7.70
N GLY A 713 -32.15 38.62 -8.57
CA GLY A 713 -30.77 38.16 -8.41
C GLY A 713 -30.59 36.65 -8.50
N ALA A 714 -31.60 35.89 -8.95
CA ALA A 714 -31.60 34.43 -8.94
C ALA A 714 -30.45 33.83 -9.76
N VAL A 715 -30.23 34.36 -10.97
CA VAL A 715 -29.21 33.92 -11.91
C VAL A 715 -27.98 34.82 -11.81
N ALA A 716 -26.78 34.24 -11.93
CA ALA A 716 -25.52 34.97 -12.10
C ALA A 716 -25.03 34.81 -13.54
N LEU A 717 -24.36 35.82 -14.10
CA LEU A 717 -23.72 35.72 -15.40
C LEU A 717 -22.40 34.96 -15.23
N ASN A 718 -22.30 33.79 -15.82
CA ASN A 718 -21.09 32.97 -15.87
C ASN A 718 -20.26 33.33 -17.12
N GLN A 719 -19.08 32.74 -17.27
CA GLN A 719 -18.33 32.82 -18.52
C GLN A 719 -19.13 32.17 -19.66
N TRP A 720 -19.39 32.92 -20.72
CA TRP A 720 -20.05 32.43 -21.93
C TRP A 720 -19.10 31.68 -22.86
N ILE A 721 -19.68 30.92 -23.79
CA ILE A 721 -18.97 30.27 -24.90
C ILE A 721 -18.90 31.27 -26.08
N GLU A 722 -17.79 31.26 -26.82
CA GLU A 722 -17.57 32.08 -28.02
C GLU A 722 -17.38 31.18 -29.25
N GLU A 723 -18.00 31.56 -30.37
CA GLU A 723 -17.85 30.88 -31.67
C GLU A 723 -17.73 31.90 -32.82
N ALA A 724 -17.29 31.43 -34.00
CA ALA A 724 -16.98 32.27 -35.17
C ALA A 724 -15.91 33.37 -34.92
N GLY A 725 -15.10 33.18 -33.89
CA GLY A 725 -14.05 34.10 -33.44
C GLY A 725 -13.90 34.02 -31.92
N GLY A 726 -13.35 35.07 -31.32
CA GLY A 726 -13.23 35.20 -29.88
C GLY A 726 -12.73 36.59 -29.50
N GLY A 727 -12.75 36.91 -28.21
CA GLY A 727 -12.47 38.27 -27.72
C GLY A 727 -13.70 39.14 -27.56
N TYR A 728 -14.91 38.58 -27.61
CA TYR A 728 -16.14 39.36 -27.61
C TYR A 728 -16.42 40.03 -26.27
N THR A 729 -17.19 41.11 -26.33
CA THR A 729 -17.58 41.93 -25.18
C THR A 729 -19.09 41.91 -25.03
N LEU A 730 -19.56 41.86 -23.78
CA LEU A 730 -20.96 42.04 -23.43
C LEU A 730 -21.12 43.43 -22.81
N LYS A 731 -21.88 44.32 -23.45
CA LYS A 731 -22.19 45.67 -22.97
C LYS A 731 -23.61 45.73 -22.42
N ILE A 732 -23.83 46.43 -21.31
CA ILE A 732 -25.16 46.76 -20.77
C ILE A 732 -25.24 48.27 -20.60
N LYS A 733 -26.26 48.93 -21.16
CA LYS A 733 -26.42 50.39 -21.09
C LYS A 733 -27.88 50.86 -21.08
N PRO A 734 -28.21 52.08 -20.59
CA PRO A 734 -29.56 52.62 -20.70
C PRO A 734 -29.87 53.08 -22.15
N SER A 735 -31.16 53.11 -22.51
CA SER A 735 -31.64 53.59 -23.81
C SER A 735 -32.96 54.36 -23.67
N GLY A 736 -33.12 55.42 -24.47
CA GLY A 736 -34.30 56.29 -24.47
C GLY A 736 -34.44 57.24 -23.26
N GLY A 737 -33.40 57.37 -22.44
CA GLY A 737 -33.35 58.23 -21.25
C GLY A 737 -32.89 57.48 -19.98
N PRO A 738 -33.03 58.09 -18.80
CA PRO A 738 -32.68 57.47 -17.52
C PRO A 738 -33.44 56.18 -17.21
N ARG A 739 -32.73 55.23 -16.60
CA ARG A 739 -33.21 53.88 -16.26
C ARG A 739 -32.76 53.45 -14.88
N SER A 740 -33.65 52.78 -14.15
CA SER A 740 -33.37 52.15 -12.87
C SER A 740 -33.53 50.63 -12.93
N VAL A 741 -32.59 49.92 -12.31
CA VAL A 741 -32.60 48.47 -12.14
C VAL A 741 -32.64 48.17 -10.65
N VAL A 742 -33.79 47.69 -10.18
CA VAL A 742 -34.13 47.56 -8.76
C VAL A 742 -34.57 46.12 -8.46
N GLY A 743 -34.09 45.60 -7.33
CA GLY A 743 -34.46 44.27 -6.86
C GLY A 743 -34.26 44.12 -5.36
N SER A 744 -34.71 43.00 -4.80
CA SER A 744 -34.57 42.69 -3.36
C SER A 744 -33.99 41.29 -3.17
N PHE A 745 -32.67 41.22 -3.00
CA PHE A 745 -31.96 39.95 -2.84
C PHE A 745 -31.03 39.97 -1.63
N ASN A 746 -31.09 38.98 -0.75
CA ASN A 746 -30.17 38.84 0.40
C ASN A 746 -28.82 38.25 -0.04
N GLY A 747 -28.14 38.99 -0.90
CA GLY A 747 -26.90 38.63 -1.57
C GLY A 747 -26.54 39.73 -2.59
N ALA A 748 -25.65 39.41 -3.52
CA ALA A 748 -25.35 40.30 -4.64
C ALA A 748 -26.45 40.22 -5.70
N LEU A 749 -27.16 41.33 -5.95
CA LEU A 749 -28.28 41.36 -6.90
C LEU A 749 -27.80 41.07 -8.33
N PHE A 750 -26.67 41.67 -8.75
CA PHE A 750 -26.03 41.43 -10.03
C PHE A 750 -24.67 40.75 -9.79
N ARG A 751 -24.46 39.58 -10.40
CA ARG A 751 -23.29 38.72 -10.16
C ARG A 751 -22.59 38.39 -11.48
N LEU A 752 -21.31 38.75 -11.59
CA LEU A 752 -20.40 38.23 -12.60
C LEU A 752 -19.57 37.12 -11.96
N ASN A 753 -19.83 35.86 -12.33
CA ASN A 753 -19.21 34.68 -11.76
C ASN A 753 -18.17 34.11 -12.74
N GLY A 754 -16.97 34.70 -12.72
CA GLY A 754 -15.92 34.38 -13.69
C GLY A 754 -16.20 34.85 -15.12
N ALA A 755 -17.19 35.72 -15.35
CA ALA A 755 -17.47 36.31 -16.66
C ALA A 755 -16.48 37.44 -16.98
N ASP A 756 -15.87 37.41 -18.17
CA ASP A 756 -14.81 38.32 -18.58
C ASP A 756 -15.24 39.31 -19.68
N ARG A 757 -14.70 40.53 -19.64
CA ARG A 757 -14.92 41.60 -20.64
C ARG A 757 -16.36 42.15 -20.69
N VAL A 758 -17.11 42.05 -19.58
CA VAL A 758 -18.41 42.70 -19.39
C VAL A 758 -18.21 44.20 -19.16
N THR A 759 -18.96 45.03 -19.89
CA THR A 759 -18.97 46.50 -19.73
C THR A 759 -20.38 46.98 -19.35
N ILE A 760 -20.56 47.44 -18.13
CA ILE A 760 -21.77 48.17 -17.73
C ILE A 760 -21.49 49.66 -17.92
N ASP A 761 -22.09 50.24 -18.96
CA ASP A 761 -21.90 51.63 -19.36
C ASP A 761 -23.16 52.43 -19.05
N GLY A 762 -23.09 53.31 -18.05
CA GLY A 762 -24.28 53.98 -17.55
C GLY A 762 -24.75 55.17 -18.39
N SER A 763 -24.20 55.42 -19.58
CA SER A 763 -24.59 56.54 -20.43
C SER A 763 -25.41 56.08 -21.64
N THR A 764 -26.40 56.88 -22.05
CA THR A 764 -27.17 56.63 -23.29
C THR A 764 -26.33 56.90 -24.55
N ILE A 765 -25.40 57.85 -24.48
CA ILE A 765 -24.49 58.25 -25.57
C ILE A 765 -23.11 57.62 -25.37
N GLU A 766 -22.48 57.16 -26.45
CA GLU A 766 -21.12 56.60 -26.41
C GLU A 766 -20.09 57.70 -26.06
N SER A 767 -19.56 57.68 -24.84
CA SER A 767 -18.44 58.55 -24.47
C SER A 767 -17.13 58.03 -25.08
N THR A 768 -16.57 58.78 -26.02
CA THR A 768 -15.26 58.52 -26.65
C THR A 768 -14.06 58.73 -25.71
N ALA A 769 -14.29 59.04 -24.43
CA ALA A 769 -13.25 59.21 -23.43
C ALA A 769 -12.59 57.86 -23.02
N ASN A 770 -11.40 57.64 -23.56
CA ASN A 770 -10.59 56.47 -23.25
C ASN A 770 -9.92 56.61 -21.86
N GLY A 771 -9.94 55.54 -21.05
CA GLY A 771 -9.02 55.38 -19.92
C GLY A 771 -9.37 55.94 -18.52
N GLN A 772 -10.44 56.70 -18.29
CA GLN A 772 -10.76 57.21 -16.93
C GLN A 772 -11.98 56.53 -16.27
N ILE A 773 -11.77 55.99 -15.06
CA ILE A 773 -12.85 55.60 -14.12
C ILE A 773 -13.35 56.89 -13.44
N GLY A 774 -14.13 57.68 -14.18
CA GLY A 774 -14.50 59.02 -13.71
C GLY A 774 -15.12 59.95 -14.75
N GLY A 775 -15.70 59.43 -15.84
CA GLY A 775 -16.41 60.28 -16.83
C GLY A 775 -17.56 61.09 -16.21
N ASP A 776 -17.92 62.20 -16.84
CA ASP A 776 -18.88 63.19 -16.35
C ASP A 776 -20.12 62.56 -15.67
N ALA A 777 -20.39 63.00 -14.43
CA ALA A 777 -21.52 62.51 -13.65
C ALA A 777 -22.87 62.98 -14.22
N ALA A 778 -22.90 64.08 -14.98
CA ALA A 778 -24.11 64.60 -15.62
C ALA A 778 -24.63 63.73 -16.78
N LEU A 779 -23.79 62.83 -17.32
CA LEU A 779 -24.13 61.96 -18.45
C LEU A 779 -24.42 60.50 -18.05
N ARG A 780 -24.56 60.22 -16.74
CA ARG A 780 -24.82 58.86 -16.23
C ARG A 780 -26.28 58.69 -15.86
N GLU A 781 -26.95 57.85 -16.62
CA GLU A 781 -28.40 57.68 -16.67
C GLU A 781 -28.87 56.28 -16.22
N LEU A 782 -27.96 55.36 -15.86
CA LEU A 782 -28.30 54.02 -15.32
C LEU A 782 -27.97 53.89 -13.83
N SER A 783 -28.99 53.59 -13.01
CA SER A 783 -28.86 53.31 -11.56
C SER A 783 -29.19 51.86 -11.21
N PHE A 784 -28.44 51.28 -10.28
CA PHE A 784 -28.73 49.96 -9.71
C PHE A 784 -29.00 50.05 -8.19
N GLN A 785 -30.02 49.34 -7.71
CA GLN A 785 -30.39 49.32 -6.29
C GLN A 785 -30.80 47.92 -5.82
N ASN A 786 -30.19 47.45 -4.72
CA ASN A 786 -30.70 46.32 -3.96
C ASN A 786 -31.42 46.86 -2.72
N THR A 787 -32.72 46.57 -2.61
CA THR A 787 -33.59 47.04 -1.51
C THR A 787 -33.65 46.06 -0.33
N SER A 788 -32.97 44.92 -0.42
CA SER A 788 -32.93 43.92 0.65
C SER A 788 -32.36 44.49 1.95
N VAL A 789 -33.03 44.18 3.06
CA VAL A 789 -32.58 44.52 4.43
C VAL A 789 -31.64 43.46 5.02
N GLY A 790 -31.38 42.37 4.28
CA GLY A 790 -30.55 41.26 4.72
C GLY A 790 -29.07 41.63 4.87
N THR A 791 -28.35 40.92 5.74
CA THR A 791 -26.96 41.24 6.10
C THR A 791 -25.93 40.96 4.99
N SER A 792 -26.31 40.20 3.95
CA SER A 792 -25.46 39.89 2.80
C SER A 792 -25.83 40.68 1.54
N ALA A 793 -26.78 41.61 1.63
CA ALA A 793 -27.22 42.43 0.51
C ALA A 793 -26.08 43.31 -0.04
N VAL A 794 -25.76 43.15 -1.32
CA VAL A 794 -24.93 44.08 -2.11
C VAL A 794 -25.53 44.22 -3.51
N VAL A 795 -25.12 45.24 -4.26
CA VAL A 795 -25.71 45.50 -5.59
C VAL A 795 -24.97 44.73 -6.69
N ILE A 796 -23.65 44.80 -6.75
CA ILE A 796 -22.81 44.13 -7.76
C ILE A 796 -21.70 43.33 -7.07
N HIS A 797 -21.44 42.10 -7.53
CA HIS A 797 -20.31 41.28 -7.10
C HIS A 797 -19.57 40.67 -8.30
N LEU A 798 -18.24 40.76 -8.25
CA LEU A 798 -17.30 40.11 -9.17
C LEU A 798 -16.74 38.86 -8.46
N GLY A 799 -17.39 37.71 -8.67
CA GLY A 799 -16.98 36.42 -8.13
C GLY A 799 -15.89 35.77 -8.98
N THR A 800 -15.03 34.98 -8.35
CA THR A 800 -13.84 34.43 -9.01
C THR A 800 -14.09 33.26 -9.96
N GLY A 801 -15.26 32.61 -9.94
CA GLY A 801 -15.52 31.45 -10.79
C GLY A 801 -14.38 30.41 -10.73
N ILE A 802 -13.88 30.00 -11.90
CA ILE A 802 -12.70 29.11 -12.03
C ILE A 802 -11.39 29.90 -12.25
N ASN A 803 -11.41 31.01 -13.03
CA ASN A 803 -10.19 31.74 -13.47
C ASN A 803 -10.18 33.25 -13.14
N GLY A 804 -11.03 33.70 -12.22
CA GLY A 804 -11.28 35.13 -11.95
C GLY A 804 -12.31 35.73 -12.91
N ALA A 805 -12.80 36.94 -12.59
CA ALA A 805 -13.62 37.75 -13.49
C ALA A 805 -12.78 38.98 -13.94
N GLN A 806 -12.29 38.95 -15.17
CA GLN A 806 -11.23 39.78 -15.71
C GLN A 806 -11.72 40.81 -16.74
N ASN A 807 -10.97 41.91 -16.90
CA ASN A 807 -11.21 42.96 -17.90
C ASN A 807 -12.62 43.60 -17.89
N ASN A 808 -13.36 43.44 -16.79
CA ASN A 808 -14.69 44.00 -16.60
C ASN A 808 -14.65 45.51 -16.32
N ARG A 809 -15.60 46.26 -16.88
CA ARG A 809 -15.69 47.73 -16.77
C ARG A 809 -17.05 48.15 -16.23
N LEU A 810 -17.06 49.01 -15.20
CA LEU A 810 -18.27 49.51 -14.55
C LEU A 810 -18.28 51.05 -14.54
N ARG A 811 -19.30 51.66 -15.16
CA ARG A 811 -19.45 53.13 -15.32
C ARG A 811 -20.88 53.59 -15.01
N ILE A 812 -21.38 53.35 -13.79
CA ILE A 812 -22.80 53.65 -13.41
C ILE A 812 -22.99 55.01 -12.72
N SER A 813 -24.25 55.49 -12.67
CA SER A 813 -24.61 56.80 -12.08
C SER A 813 -24.66 56.75 -10.55
N THR A 814 -25.40 55.78 -10.01
CA THR A 814 -25.59 55.56 -8.59
C THR A 814 -25.73 54.08 -8.30
N CYS A 815 -25.15 53.67 -7.17
CA CYS A 815 -25.24 52.33 -6.61
C CYS A 815 -25.72 52.50 -5.16
N ARG A 816 -26.93 52.04 -4.84
CA ARG A 816 -27.51 52.23 -3.49
C ARG A 816 -27.71 50.89 -2.79
N ASP A 817 -27.09 50.77 -1.63
CA ASP A 817 -27.39 49.81 -0.58
C ASP A 817 -28.02 50.58 0.60
N ARG A 818 -29.12 50.04 1.14
CA ARG A 818 -30.02 50.59 2.18
C ARG A 818 -30.67 51.96 1.92
N THR A 819 -31.98 51.99 2.10
CA THR A 819 -32.69 53.17 2.63
C THR A 819 -32.45 53.27 4.14
N ARG A 820 -31.62 54.23 4.60
CA ARG A 820 -31.66 54.68 6.01
C ARG A 820 -32.84 55.63 6.20
N PRO A 821 -33.74 55.41 7.17
CA PRO A 821 -34.64 56.47 7.65
C PRO A 821 -33.82 57.61 8.23
N GLN A 822 -34.20 58.86 7.96
CA GLN A 822 -33.58 60.00 8.61
C GLN A 822 -34.03 60.06 10.07
N PHE A 823 -33.10 59.90 11.00
CA PHE A 823 -33.30 60.29 12.39
C PHE A 823 -32.74 61.70 12.60
N ASP A 824 -33.65 62.65 12.59
CA ASP A 824 -33.38 63.99 13.13
C ASP A 824 -33.19 63.86 14.65
N ARG A 825 -32.05 64.32 15.17
CA ARG A 825 -31.84 64.52 16.61
C ARG A 825 -31.03 65.78 16.84
N GLY A 826 -31.67 66.72 17.53
CA GLY A 826 -31.08 68.02 17.83
C GLY A 826 -29.84 67.93 18.72
N PHE A 827 -29.01 68.96 18.61
CA PHE A 827 -27.93 69.29 19.54
C PHE A 827 -28.47 69.44 20.99
N ASP A 828 -27.86 68.76 21.96
CA ASP A 828 -27.50 69.40 23.23
C ASP A 828 -26.04 69.10 23.54
N ARG A 829 -25.35 70.08 24.14
CA ARG A 829 -23.93 70.02 24.51
C ARG A 829 -23.83 69.71 26.00
N ARG A 830 -22.92 68.79 26.39
CA ARG A 830 -22.26 68.91 27.71
C ARG A 830 -20.94 68.14 27.83
N GLN A 831 -19.89 68.93 28.09
CA GLN A 831 -18.69 68.67 28.89
C GLN A 831 -17.66 67.56 28.52
N HIS A 832 -16.54 68.06 27.99
CA HIS A 832 -15.14 67.66 28.26
C HIS A 832 -14.81 67.62 29.78
N PRO A 833 -13.68 67.01 30.27
CA PRO A 833 -12.33 67.10 29.66
C PRO A 833 -11.39 65.89 29.73
N GLY A 834 -10.28 66.00 28.98
CA GLY A 834 -9.19 65.01 28.90
C GLY A 834 -8.11 65.46 27.91
N LEU A 835 -7.27 66.40 28.39
CA LEU A 835 -6.00 66.94 27.84
C LEU A 835 -5.27 66.06 26.80
N GLN A 836 -4.97 66.58 25.60
CA GLN A 836 -3.76 67.32 25.18
C GLN A 836 -2.57 66.41 24.77
N ALA A 837 -1.66 66.79 23.87
CA ALA A 837 -1.71 67.64 22.67
C ALA A 837 -0.30 67.60 22.05
N LEU A 838 -0.16 67.53 20.72
CA LEU A 838 1.01 68.12 20.06
C LEU A 838 0.59 68.74 18.73
N THR A 839 0.61 70.07 18.70
CA THR A 839 0.24 70.92 17.58
C THR A 839 1.49 71.44 16.87
N THR A 840 1.45 71.55 15.55
CA THR A 840 2.00 72.74 14.88
C THR A 840 1.00 73.25 13.85
N THR A 841 0.82 74.57 13.86
CA THR A 841 -0.22 75.34 13.18
C THR A 841 0.33 76.08 11.96
N THR A 842 -0.52 76.32 10.96
CA THR A 842 -0.55 77.61 10.27
C THR A 842 -1.97 78.03 9.89
N THR A 843 -2.28 79.27 10.26
CA THR A 843 -3.47 80.10 9.95
C THR A 843 -3.43 80.60 8.50
N SER A 844 -4.47 81.07 7.80
CA SER A 844 -5.89 81.45 8.07
C SER A 844 -6.69 81.31 6.73
N SER A 845 -7.93 81.78 6.46
CA SER A 845 -8.83 82.72 7.14
C SER A 845 -10.33 82.42 6.97
N ARG A 846 -11.07 83.10 6.07
CA ARG A 846 -12.55 83.19 6.09
C ARG A 846 -13.17 83.65 4.75
N THR A 847 -14.19 82.95 4.25
CA THR A 847 -15.55 83.44 3.93
C THR A 847 -16.40 82.29 3.33
N ALA A 848 -17.73 82.41 3.38
CA ALA A 848 -18.71 81.34 3.06
C ALA A 848 -19.95 81.96 2.34
N PRO A 849 -21.07 81.25 2.04
CA PRO A 849 -21.32 79.79 1.94
C PRO A 849 -22.04 79.38 0.62
N SER A 850 -22.14 78.08 0.30
CA SER A 850 -23.34 77.51 -0.36
C SER A 850 -23.41 75.98 -0.18
N SER A 851 -24.62 75.42 -0.30
CA SER A 851 -24.99 74.09 0.18
C SER A 851 -24.96 73.00 -0.90
N VAL A 852 -24.22 71.91 -0.67
CA VAL A 852 -24.39 70.63 -1.38
C VAL A 852 -24.36 69.48 -0.36
N ARG A 853 -25.29 68.52 -0.50
CA ARG A 853 -25.45 67.37 0.41
C ARG A 853 -24.33 66.34 0.20
N PRO A 854 -23.89 65.60 1.24
CA PRO A 854 -22.83 64.61 1.09
C PRO A 854 -23.31 63.38 0.30
N SER A 855 -22.55 63.02 -0.74
CA SER A 855 -22.71 61.79 -1.51
C SER A 855 -22.30 60.56 -0.70
N ALA A 856 -23.13 59.52 -0.69
CA ALA A 856 -22.85 58.26 0.00
C ALA A 856 -21.81 57.41 -0.76
N TRP A 857 -20.84 56.86 -0.03
CA TRP A 857 -19.78 56.02 -0.59
C TRP A 857 -20.26 54.58 -0.81
N CYS A 858 -19.99 54.02 -2.00
CA CYS A 858 -20.30 52.63 -2.34
C CYS A 858 -19.22 51.68 -1.78
N ARG A 859 -19.62 50.63 -1.05
CA ARG A 859 -18.70 49.65 -0.48
C ARG A 859 -18.40 48.51 -1.46
N LEU A 860 -17.35 48.65 -2.26
CA LEU A 860 -16.81 47.55 -3.06
C LEU A 860 -16.10 46.56 -2.13
N VAL A 861 -16.55 45.30 -2.06
CA VAL A 861 -15.95 44.27 -1.20
C VAL A 861 -15.18 43.27 -2.05
N LYS A 862 -13.85 43.30 -1.95
CA LYS A 862 -12.97 42.22 -2.38
C LYS A 862 -12.50 41.48 -1.12
N MET A 863 -13.13 40.37 -0.76
CA MET A 863 -12.60 39.51 0.30
C MET A 863 -11.48 38.63 -0.26
N PRO A 864 -10.39 38.40 0.49
CA PRO A 864 -9.40 37.39 0.12
C PRO A 864 -9.99 35.98 0.24
N PRO A 865 -9.45 34.98 -0.47
CA PRO A 865 -9.95 33.62 -0.38
C PRO A 865 -9.83 33.08 1.05
N ILE A 866 -10.81 32.26 1.44
CA ILE A 866 -10.73 31.46 2.66
C ILE A 866 -9.52 30.53 2.50
N ARG A 867 -8.43 30.82 3.21
CA ARG A 867 -7.37 29.85 3.41
C ARG A 867 -7.92 28.71 4.28
N THR A 868 -8.32 27.62 3.64
CA THR A 868 -8.29 26.31 4.30
C THR A 868 -6.89 26.09 4.85
N ARG A 869 -6.75 26.07 6.19
CA ARG A 869 -5.54 25.54 6.83
C ARG A 869 -5.49 24.04 6.55
N VAL A 870 -4.72 23.67 5.53
CA VAL A 870 -4.01 22.39 5.48
C VAL A 870 -2.53 22.74 5.70
N PRO A 871 -1.80 22.07 6.61
CA PRO A 871 -0.35 22.27 6.78
C PRO A 871 0.45 21.53 5.70
N PHE A 872 1.79 21.69 5.73
CA PHE A 872 2.80 21.22 4.77
C PHE A 872 2.93 22.13 3.53
N CYS A 873 4.04 22.87 3.35
CA CYS A 873 5.42 22.44 2.97
C CYS A 873 5.47 22.09 1.46
N ASP A 874 6.28 22.71 0.59
CA ASP A 874 7.51 23.52 0.77
C ASP A 874 8.56 22.72 1.58
N GLU A 875 9.46 21.95 0.97
CA GLU A 875 9.89 21.88 -0.46
C GLU A 875 8.80 21.75 -1.54
#